data_AF-A0A9E4EJ34-F1
#
_entry.id   AF-A0A9E4EJ34-F1
#
_cell.length_a   1.000
_cell.length_b   1.000
_cell.length_c   1.000
_cell.angle_alpha   90.00
_cell.angle_beta   90.00
_cell.angle_gamma   90.00
#
_symmetry.space_group_name_H-M   'P 1'
#
loop_
_entity.id
_entity.type
_entity.pdbx_description
1 polymer ?
#
loop_
_entity_poly.entity_id
_entity_poly.type
_entity_poly.pdbx_seq_one_letter_code
_entity_poly.pdbx_strand_id
1 'polypeptide(L)'
;MSKQPHKLSRRKAIAGIGISGIVLTQHALSQETTVNTTNSATITRYATVQAMKSSPEIRESEWAETAGFYAPGDGGAALYLIKKTDVNIQPNDADIIALDNGTVAILHENKAVNYKMFGAIGDGKNDDGVQIALAHKYANAHKVPIVNLSGEYWITQTNDIPIKTNVSWGQTTFHIDEQYNSRREPRFEILNDHPPKKLTRDETIKTALLEKLKPGVQLIPELAQYAGHLIIAEDDDDRIGIRAGNYSKAGWGREELFYVEEEGRIIGDIAWEFKNFTDITAIPCNDHYLIVEGGGFYFSGDSGSGESWGYHHHGISIKRSRTIIREQWMGLEKGKRDISMHPRRGFYAFSGVYDVTLENIRAMPWEKNREEEGKVLSAGTYGIGGARMLNCTFRNITAEGGWVAWGVFGTNLNKNFRVENCRLNRIDVHFHCWNLYISNCTIGFKGIALTGGGELVIENTTRHGNQFVNFRRDYGAKWDGHIRIRGCRLMPSGNGRVSVLSYHPSDFDYQYPIGFARTVTIEDLLIDYSAAPESNASCWLMDTVPFSKTKNNARLFFPHRIEFRNITVEGRKQGVRLIRIPNPHHYDLRGNGGYDGSQLHANSTLICDNIQLEKITQEIADDDEQVHILIGGASAIDYADALALYLKMRFTDCENISAYLGNCVASATFERCSLNTITAPNLRGELVFTECRLQPDVKKVPEQFYILQSALGTRFTNCTLHAPIVNGTMNPDLMNRLGFIKINESVQHYHLNTALGNDVIDHLKNSGTTLTPEFIAQLKLHHDLES
;
A
#
# COMPACT_ATOMS: atom_id res chain seq x y z
N MET A 1 24.82 -17.72 57.59
CA MET A 1 23.39 -17.37 57.47
C MET A 1 23.21 -16.71 56.10
N SER A 2 22.41 -17.13 55.13
CA SER A 2 21.48 -18.25 54.95
C SER A 2 21.34 -18.53 53.44
N LYS A 3 21.54 -19.80 53.05
CA LYS A 3 21.00 -20.59 51.92
C LYS A 3 20.99 -19.98 50.49
N GLN A 4 21.92 -20.36 49.60
CA GLN A 4 21.97 -21.55 48.68
C GLN A 4 21.10 -21.43 47.40
N PRO A 5 21.48 -22.06 46.25
CA PRO A 5 22.73 -21.92 45.50
C PRO A 5 22.56 -21.81 43.96
N HIS A 6 23.66 -21.49 43.28
CA HIS A 6 23.85 -21.32 41.83
C HIS A 6 23.58 -22.55 40.94
N LYS A 7 23.13 -22.30 39.70
CA LYS A 7 23.33 -23.17 38.53
C LYS A 7 24.28 -22.49 37.54
N LEU A 8 25.31 -23.21 37.11
CA LEU A 8 26.30 -22.78 36.11
C LEU A 8 26.13 -23.53 34.78
N SER A 9 26.42 -22.75 33.75
CA SER A 9 26.21 -22.84 32.30
C SER A 9 27.25 -23.66 31.50
N ARG A 10 26.76 -24.21 30.37
CA ARG A 10 27.34 -24.38 29.01
C ARG A 10 28.63 -25.20 28.74
N ARG A 11 28.56 -25.85 27.55
CA ARG A 11 29.59 -26.24 26.53
C ARG A 11 29.62 -27.76 26.33
N LYS A 12 29.71 -28.34 25.12
CA LYS A 12 30.03 -27.88 23.76
C LYS A 12 29.49 -28.95 22.77
N ALA A 13 29.10 -28.53 21.58
CA ALA A 13 28.80 -29.37 20.42
C ALA A 13 30.09 -29.71 19.63
N ILE A 14 30.12 -30.85 18.94
CA ILE A 14 30.46 -31.02 17.50
C ILE A 14 30.43 -32.52 17.09
N ALA A 15 29.64 -32.77 16.04
CA ALA A 15 29.72 -33.75 14.93
C ALA A 15 29.83 -35.28 15.15
N GLY A 16 29.01 -36.00 14.38
CA GLY A 16 29.37 -37.30 13.81
C GLY A 16 28.23 -38.33 13.70
N ILE A 17 27.55 -38.34 12.54
CA ILE A 17 26.96 -39.49 11.80
C ILE A 17 26.45 -40.69 12.63
N GLY A 18 25.17 -41.04 12.48
CA GLY A 18 24.70 -42.37 12.87
C GLY A 18 23.19 -42.58 12.74
N ILE A 19 22.77 -43.07 11.57
CA ILE A 19 21.50 -43.78 11.36
C ILE A 19 21.38 -44.88 12.41
N SER A 20 20.31 -44.91 13.22
CA SER A 20 19.76 -46.10 13.89
C SER A 20 18.52 -45.73 14.69
N GLY A 21 17.40 -46.42 14.45
CA GLY A 21 16.15 -46.24 15.19
C GLY A 21 16.21 -46.76 16.63
N ILE A 22 15.41 -46.14 17.51
CA ILE A 22 15.05 -46.62 18.85
C ILE A 22 13.61 -46.13 19.08
N VAL A 23 12.60 -47.01 18.96
CA VAL A 23 11.90 -47.69 20.06
C VAL A 23 11.36 -46.70 21.12
N LEU A 24 10.08 -46.36 20.99
CA LEU A 24 9.29 -45.73 22.05
C LEU A 24 8.92 -46.79 23.09
N THR A 25 9.43 -46.65 24.30
CA THR A 25 8.99 -47.41 25.47
C THR A 25 7.69 -46.82 26.01
N GLN A 26 6.62 -47.62 25.98
CA GLN A 26 5.40 -47.40 26.77
C GLN A 26 5.66 -47.72 28.25
N HIS A 27 5.05 -46.96 29.15
CA HIS A 27 4.64 -47.43 30.46
C HIS A 27 3.14 -47.25 30.58
N ALA A 28 2.46 -48.37 30.73
CA ALA A 28 1.03 -48.51 30.96
C ALA A 28 0.70 -48.21 32.43
N LEU A 29 -0.51 -47.69 32.66
CA LEU A 29 -1.29 -48.01 33.85
C LEU A 29 -2.73 -48.26 33.40
N SER A 30 -3.14 -49.50 33.63
CA SER A 30 -4.38 -50.16 33.28
C SER A 30 -5.53 -49.74 34.21
N GLN A 31 -6.71 -49.55 33.63
CA GLN A 31 -7.96 -50.02 34.24
C GLN A 31 -8.71 -50.84 33.19
N GLU A 32 -8.85 -52.13 33.51
CA GLU A 32 -9.57 -53.12 32.73
C GLU A 32 -11.07 -52.85 32.80
N THR A 33 -11.65 -52.51 31.66
CA THR A 33 -13.05 -52.80 31.38
C THR A 33 -13.06 -53.90 30.34
N THR A 34 -13.47 -55.10 30.73
CA THR A 34 -13.68 -56.24 29.85
C THR A 34 -14.71 -55.88 28.78
N VAL A 35 -14.25 -55.67 27.55
CA VAL A 35 -15.08 -55.72 26.34
C VAL A 35 -14.60 -56.91 25.53
N ASN A 36 -15.41 -57.97 25.52
CA ASN A 36 -15.34 -59.04 24.54
C ASN A 36 -15.83 -58.50 23.19
N THR A 37 -14.91 -58.21 22.28
CA THR A 37 -15.11 -58.37 20.83
C THR A 37 -13.77 -58.61 20.14
N THR A 38 -13.34 -59.87 20.11
CA THR A 38 -12.44 -60.37 19.08
C THR A 38 -13.16 -60.33 17.73
N ASN A 39 -12.97 -59.26 16.98
CA ASN A 39 -13.02 -59.26 15.52
C ASN A 39 -11.71 -58.61 15.04
N SER A 40 -10.65 -59.43 14.93
CA SER A 40 -9.48 -59.02 14.15
C SER A 40 -9.97 -58.89 12.72
N ALA A 41 -10.23 -57.65 12.27
CA ALA A 41 -10.56 -57.39 10.88
C ALA A 41 -9.39 -57.87 10.02
N THR A 42 -9.62 -58.91 9.22
CA THR A 42 -8.62 -59.42 8.28
C THR A 42 -8.41 -58.37 7.19
N ILE A 43 -7.19 -57.85 7.07
CA ILE A 43 -6.80 -56.94 5.99
C ILE A 43 -6.14 -57.78 4.89
N THR A 44 -6.75 -57.80 3.71
CA THR A 44 -6.18 -58.44 2.53
C THR A 44 -5.32 -57.44 1.78
N ARG A 45 -4.09 -57.84 1.42
CA ARG A 45 -3.14 -56.95 0.74
C ARG A 45 -3.05 -57.23 -0.74
N TYR A 46 -3.11 -56.18 -1.54
CA TYR A 46 -3.00 -56.22 -2.99
C TYR A 46 -1.83 -55.37 -3.47
N ALA A 47 -1.21 -55.78 -4.57
CA ALA A 47 -0.12 -55.01 -5.17
C ALA A 47 -0.59 -53.64 -5.69
N THR A 48 -1.80 -53.59 -6.26
CA THR A 48 -2.37 -52.42 -6.95
C THR A 48 -3.89 -52.38 -6.79
N VAL A 49 -4.51 -51.24 -7.12
CA VAL A 49 -5.98 -51.15 -7.23
C VAL A 49 -6.53 -52.13 -8.26
N GLN A 50 -5.86 -52.31 -9.40
CA GLN A 50 -6.31 -53.26 -10.43
C GLN A 50 -6.30 -54.73 -9.94
N ALA A 51 -5.30 -55.10 -9.12
CA ALA A 51 -5.24 -56.43 -8.51
C ALA A 51 -6.36 -56.63 -7.47
N MET A 52 -6.72 -55.57 -6.73
CA MET A 52 -7.87 -55.60 -5.82
C MET A 52 -9.19 -55.71 -6.59
N LYS A 53 -9.37 -54.91 -7.66
CA LYS A 53 -10.57 -54.91 -8.52
C LYS A 53 -10.93 -56.28 -9.07
N SER A 54 -9.92 -57.03 -9.50
CA SER A 54 -10.04 -58.34 -10.13
C SER A 54 -10.03 -59.52 -9.15
N SER A 55 -9.98 -59.27 -7.84
CA SER A 55 -9.91 -60.34 -6.84
C SER A 55 -11.29 -61.01 -6.66
N PRO A 56 -11.42 -62.33 -6.89
CA PRO A 56 -12.66 -63.05 -6.60
C PRO A 56 -12.81 -63.35 -5.10
N GLU A 57 -11.75 -63.15 -4.31
CA GLU A 57 -11.71 -63.53 -2.89
C GLU A 57 -12.23 -62.44 -1.95
N ILE A 58 -12.34 -61.21 -2.45
CA ILE A 58 -12.73 -60.03 -1.65
C ILE A 58 -14.23 -60.03 -1.34
N ARG A 59 -14.60 -59.81 -0.08
CA ARG A 59 -16.00 -59.88 0.37
C ARG A 59 -16.44 -58.60 1.08
N GLU A 60 -17.76 -58.41 1.14
CA GLU A 60 -18.37 -57.32 1.89
C GLU A 60 -17.91 -57.32 3.36
N SER A 61 -17.68 -56.12 3.91
CA SER A 61 -17.17 -55.86 5.28
C SER A 61 -15.71 -56.26 5.54
N GLU A 62 -14.97 -56.72 4.52
CA GLU A 62 -13.52 -56.90 4.60
C GLU A 62 -12.77 -55.59 4.39
N TRP A 63 -11.51 -55.58 4.82
CA TRP A 63 -10.58 -54.48 4.60
C TRP A 63 -9.56 -54.89 3.55
N ALA A 64 -9.26 -53.98 2.63
CA ALA A 64 -8.25 -54.19 1.61
C ALA A 64 -7.21 -53.08 1.65
N GLU A 65 -5.94 -53.44 1.60
CA GLU A 65 -4.82 -52.51 1.55
C GLU A 65 -4.09 -52.69 0.22
N THR A 66 -3.85 -51.60 -0.50
CA THR A 66 -3.03 -51.62 -1.72
C THR A 66 -1.63 -51.11 -1.44
N ALA A 67 -0.61 -51.71 -2.07
CA ALA A 67 0.78 -51.21 -2.00
C ALA A 67 1.04 -49.99 -2.90
N GLY A 68 0.08 -49.63 -3.74
CA GLY A 68 0.10 -48.50 -4.67
C GLY A 68 -1.20 -48.45 -5.49
N PHE A 69 -1.42 -47.37 -6.24
CA PHE A 69 -2.64 -47.27 -7.07
C PHE A 69 -2.46 -48.06 -8.36
N TYR A 70 -1.42 -47.76 -9.13
CA TYR A 70 -1.05 -48.41 -10.40
C TYR A 70 0.09 -49.41 -10.25
N ALA A 71 1.05 -49.14 -9.36
CA ALA A 71 2.20 -50.01 -9.12
C ALA A 71 2.63 -49.97 -7.64
N PRO A 72 3.12 -51.07 -7.06
CA PRO A 72 3.62 -51.06 -5.68
C PRO A 72 4.67 -49.97 -5.46
N GLY A 73 4.47 -49.15 -4.42
CA GLY A 73 5.40 -48.07 -4.07
C GLY A 73 5.27 -46.80 -4.93
N ASP A 74 4.24 -46.67 -5.77
CA ASP A 74 4.02 -45.45 -6.55
C ASP A 74 3.60 -44.23 -5.70
N GLY A 75 3.25 -44.44 -4.42
CA GLY A 75 2.80 -43.44 -3.46
C GLY A 75 1.29 -43.38 -3.27
N GLY A 76 0.52 -44.13 -4.06
CA GLY A 76 -0.94 -44.24 -3.98
C GLY A 76 -1.43 -45.43 -3.15
N ALA A 77 -0.60 -45.96 -2.26
CA ALA A 77 -0.99 -47.00 -1.32
C ALA A 77 -2.12 -46.48 -0.42
N ALA A 78 -3.15 -47.28 -0.22
CA ALA A 78 -4.35 -46.85 0.49
C ALA A 78 -5.10 -48.02 1.14
N LEU A 79 -5.84 -47.70 2.19
CA LEU A 79 -6.76 -48.62 2.86
C LEU A 79 -8.20 -48.41 2.36
N TYR A 80 -8.89 -49.51 2.07
CA TYR A 80 -10.28 -49.52 1.60
C TYR A 80 -11.15 -50.42 2.48
N LEU A 81 -12.41 -50.02 2.67
CA LEU A 81 -13.47 -50.84 3.26
C LEU A 81 -14.41 -51.33 2.15
N ILE A 82 -14.67 -52.62 2.13
CA ILE A 82 -15.49 -53.24 1.08
C ILE A 82 -16.96 -53.20 1.46
N LYS A 83 -17.80 -52.65 0.57
CA LYS A 83 -19.25 -52.53 0.78
C LYS A 83 -20.03 -52.96 -0.45
N LYS A 84 -21.27 -53.41 -0.25
CA LYS A 84 -22.24 -53.50 -1.36
C LYS A 84 -22.51 -52.11 -1.93
N THR A 85 -22.70 -52.05 -3.23
CA THR A 85 -23.20 -50.84 -3.89
C THR A 85 -24.64 -50.59 -3.47
N ASP A 86 -25.00 -49.32 -3.28
CA ASP A 86 -26.38 -48.87 -3.10
C ASP A 86 -26.60 -47.55 -3.84
N VAL A 87 -27.80 -46.97 -3.75
CA VAL A 87 -28.14 -45.72 -4.48
C VAL A 87 -27.25 -44.53 -4.09
N ASN A 88 -26.69 -44.51 -2.88
CA ASN A 88 -25.87 -43.42 -2.35
C ASN A 88 -24.36 -43.63 -2.59
N ILE A 89 -23.96 -44.82 -3.04
CA ILE A 89 -22.55 -45.19 -3.26
C ILE A 89 -22.33 -45.31 -4.77
N GLN A 90 -21.89 -44.22 -5.37
CA GLN A 90 -21.57 -44.17 -6.80
C GLN A 90 -20.06 -44.29 -7.00
N PRO A 91 -19.57 -45.35 -7.66
CA PRO A 91 -18.17 -45.46 -8.02
C PRO A 91 -17.71 -44.28 -8.86
N ASN A 92 -16.51 -43.79 -8.56
CA ASN A 92 -15.86 -42.71 -9.30
C ASN A 92 -14.44 -43.10 -9.74
N ASP A 93 -14.07 -44.37 -9.56
CA ASP A 93 -12.76 -44.94 -9.85
C ASP A 93 -11.58 -44.23 -9.14
N ALA A 94 -11.86 -43.52 -8.04
CA ALA A 94 -10.87 -42.87 -7.18
C ALA A 94 -11.05 -43.31 -5.72
N ASP A 95 -11.83 -42.59 -4.91
CA ASP A 95 -12.14 -42.97 -3.52
C ASP A 95 -13.23 -44.04 -3.41
N ILE A 96 -14.06 -44.22 -4.43
CA ILE A 96 -15.04 -45.31 -4.50
C ILE A 96 -14.75 -46.12 -5.76
N ILE A 97 -14.20 -47.31 -5.57
CA ILE A 97 -13.67 -48.16 -6.63
C ILE A 97 -14.62 -49.33 -6.86
N ALA A 98 -15.17 -49.46 -8.07
CA ALA A 98 -15.99 -50.62 -8.44
C ALA A 98 -15.13 -51.88 -8.52
N LEU A 99 -15.63 -53.00 -7.98
CA LEU A 99 -14.99 -54.32 -8.02
C LEU A 99 -15.77 -55.27 -8.95
N ASP A 100 -15.07 -56.22 -9.56
CA ASP A 100 -15.65 -57.12 -10.58
C ASP A 100 -16.75 -58.04 -10.03
N ASN A 101 -16.80 -58.22 -8.71
CA ASN A 101 -17.81 -59.02 -8.00
C ASN A 101 -19.10 -58.24 -7.66
N GLY A 102 -19.25 -56.98 -8.11
CA GLY A 102 -20.42 -56.13 -7.87
C GLY A 102 -20.43 -55.39 -6.52
N THR A 103 -19.35 -55.49 -5.73
CA THR A 103 -19.12 -54.65 -4.55
C THR A 103 -18.25 -53.42 -4.89
N VAL A 104 -18.03 -52.54 -3.92
CA VAL A 104 -17.13 -51.41 -4.05
C VAL A 104 -16.09 -51.40 -2.93
N ALA A 105 -14.91 -50.87 -3.23
CA ALA A 105 -13.87 -50.52 -2.26
C ALA A 105 -13.93 -49.01 -1.99
N ILE A 106 -14.24 -48.63 -0.75
CA ILE A 106 -14.36 -47.23 -0.32
C ILE A 106 -13.11 -46.84 0.46
N LEU A 107 -12.41 -45.80 0.01
CA LEU A 107 -11.20 -45.27 0.63
C LEU A 107 -11.47 -44.87 2.08
N HIS A 108 -10.59 -45.31 2.97
CA HIS A 108 -10.71 -45.12 4.41
C HIS A 108 -9.44 -44.53 5.02
N GLU A 109 -9.06 -43.34 4.57
CA GLU A 109 -7.92 -42.58 5.10
C GLU A 109 -8.40 -41.45 6.01
N ASN A 110 -7.96 -41.47 7.27
CA ASN A 110 -8.45 -40.55 8.31
C ASN A 110 -7.37 -39.61 8.88
N LYS A 111 -6.13 -39.68 8.38
CA LYS A 111 -5.01 -38.84 8.84
C LYS A 111 -4.61 -37.77 7.84
N ALA A 112 -4.42 -38.16 6.59
CA ALA A 112 -4.07 -37.30 5.47
C ALA A 112 -4.28 -38.09 4.18
N VAL A 113 -4.46 -37.37 3.07
CA VAL A 113 -4.53 -37.98 1.74
C VAL A 113 -3.56 -37.31 0.78
N ASN A 114 -3.15 -38.02 -0.28
CA ASN A 114 -2.35 -37.49 -1.37
C ASN A 114 -3.03 -37.75 -2.71
N TYR A 115 -2.54 -37.13 -3.79
CA TYR A 115 -3.23 -37.20 -5.09
C TYR A 115 -3.18 -38.60 -5.74
N LYS A 116 -2.12 -39.37 -5.48
CA LYS A 116 -1.95 -40.70 -6.06
C LYS A 116 -2.89 -41.75 -5.48
N MET A 117 -3.37 -41.56 -4.25
CA MET A 117 -4.45 -42.39 -3.66
C MET A 117 -5.76 -42.31 -4.47
N PHE A 118 -5.92 -41.27 -5.29
CA PHE A 118 -7.08 -41.02 -6.14
C PHE A 118 -6.79 -41.30 -7.62
N GLY A 119 -5.63 -41.92 -7.92
CA GLY A 119 -5.23 -42.28 -9.28
C GLY A 119 -4.51 -41.17 -10.05
N ALA A 120 -4.03 -40.10 -9.40
CA ALA A 120 -3.15 -39.16 -10.11
C ALA A 120 -1.83 -39.87 -10.50
N ILE A 121 -1.34 -39.62 -11.69
CA ILE A 121 -0.10 -40.22 -12.20
C ILE A 121 1.11 -39.41 -11.72
N GLY A 122 1.07 -38.08 -11.89
CA GLY A 122 2.12 -37.17 -11.44
C GLY A 122 3.44 -37.30 -12.21
N ASP A 123 3.35 -37.56 -13.53
CA ASP A 123 4.50 -37.78 -14.43
C ASP A 123 4.92 -36.55 -15.26
N GLY A 124 4.31 -35.40 -14.99
CA GLY A 124 4.55 -34.16 -15.73
C GLY A 124 3.98 -34.18 -17.16
N LYS A 125 3.07 -35.10 -17.49
CA LYS A 125 2.42 -35.21 -18.81
C LYS A 125 0.92 -35.47 -18.75
N ASN A 126 0.48 -36.34 -17.84
CA ASN A 126 -0.93 -36.69 -17.69
C ASN A 126 -1.74 -35.52 -17.11
N ASP A 127 -2.97 -35.34 -17.58
CA ASP A 127 -3.91 -34.44 -16.89
C ASP A 127 -4.42 -35.12 -15.62
N ASP A 128 -3.91 -34.65 -14.49
CA ASP A 128 -4.22 -35.16 -13.15
C ASP A 128 -5.30 -34.32 -12.45
N GLY A 129 -5.84 -33.30 -13.13
CA GLY A 129 -6.74 -32.31 -12.52
C GLY A 129 -7.98 -32.95 -11.88
N VAL A 130 -8.58 -33.96 -12.51
CA VAL A 130 -9.77 -34.65 -11.99
C VAL A 130 -9.46 -35.38 -10.70
N GLN A 131 -8.33 -36.09 -10.63
CA GLN A 131 -7.92 -36.84 -9.45
C GLN A 131 -7.54 -35.91 -8.30
N ILE A 132 -6.87 -34.79 -8.60
CA ILE A 132 -6.61 -33.71 -7.64
C ILE A 132 -7.93 -33.18 -7.07
N ALA A 133 -8.92 -32.89 -7.93
CA ALA A 133 -10.23 -32.40 -7.49
C ALA A 133 -10.96 -33.40 -6.58
N LEU A 134 -10.89 -34.70 -6.88
CA LEU A 134 -11.49 -35.75 -6.05
C LEU A 134 -10.77 -35.88 -4.71
N ALA A 135 -9.45 -35.80 -4.68
CA ALA A 135 -8.67 -35.81 -3.44
C ALA A 135 -9.07 -34.67 -2.50
N HIS A 136 -9.19 -33.45 -3.04
CA HIS A 136 -9.64 -32.28 -2.29
C HIS A 136 -11.09 -32.39 -1.81
N LYS A 137 -12.00 -32.93 -2.63
CA LYS A 137 -13.39 -33.20 -2.20
C LYS A 137 -13.44 -34.20 -1.05
N TYR A 138 -12.68 -35.29 -1.13
CA TYR A 138 -12.57 -36.28 -0.05
C TYR A 138 -11.99 -35.66 1.22
N ALA A 139 -10.88 -34.93 1.09
CA ALA A 139 -10.21 -34.24 2.20
C ALA A 139 -11.18 -33.31 2.95
N ASN A 140 -11.95 -32.50 2.21
CA ASN A 140 -12.94 -31.61 2.78
C ASN A 140 -14.09 -32.35 3.47
N ALA A 141 -14.60 -33.43 2.86
CA ALA A 141 -15.70 -34.23 3.43
C ALA A 141 -15.29 -34.94 4.72
N HIS A 142 -14.05 -35.44 4.78
CA HIS A 142 -13.53 -36.21 5.91
C HIS A 142 -12.74 -35.36 6.92
N LYS A 143 -12.56 -34.06 6.65
CA LYS A 143 -11.80 -33.11 7.48
C LYS A 143 -10.35 -33.54 7.72
N VAL A 144 -9.72 -34.09 6.67
CA VAL A 144 -8.31 -34.51 6.69
C VAL A 144 -7.49 -33.61 5.75
N PRO A 145 -6.22 -33.33 6.06
CA PRO A 145 -5.37 -32.51 5.20
C PRO A 145 -4.94 -33.26 3.93
N ILE A 146 -4.57 -32.47 2.91
CA ILE A 146 -3.83 -32.96 1.74
C ILE A 146 -2.33 -32.84 2.03
N VAL A 147 -1.60 -33.96 1.94
CA VAL A 147 -0.14 -34.00 2.06
C VAL A 147 0.42 -34.63 0.80
N ASN A 148 0.82 -33.79 -0.16
CA ASN A 148 1.41 -34.21 -1.42
C ASN A 148 2.74 -33.48 -1.60
N LEU A 149 3.85 -34.07 -1.17
CA LEU A 149 5.12 -33.35 -1.01
C LEU A 149 6.01 -33.31 -2.26
N SER A 150 5.65 -34.03 -3.32
CA SER A 150 6.43 -34.16 -4.55
C SER A 150 5.56 -34.64 -5.71
N GLY A 151 6.10 -34.55 -6.93
CA GLY A 151 5.45 -34.97 -8.18
C GLY A 151 5.18 -33.79 -9.11
N GLU A 152 4.97 -34.07 -10.38
CA GLU A 152 4.69 -33.07 -11.42
C GLU A 152 3.31 -33.35 -12.02
N TYR A 153 2.36 -32.43 -11.86
CA TYR A 153 0.96 -32.65 -12.20
C TYR A 153 0.47 -31.59 -13.18
N TRP A 154 -0.08 -32.01 -14.33
CA TRP A 154 -0.84 -31.09 -15.17
C TRP A 154 -2.26 -30.94 -14.65
N ILE A 155 -2.74 -29.69 -14.65
CA ILE A 155 -4.14 -29.35 -14.52
C ILE A 155 -4.52 -28.67 -15.82
N THR A 156 -5.17 -29.42 -16.72
CA THR A 156 -5.56 -28.86 -18.01
C THR A 156 -6.95 -28.22 -17.91
N GLN A 157 -8.02 -29.00 -17.98
CA GLN A 157 -9.39 -28.51 -18.05
C GLN A 157 -10.04 -28.29 -16.68
N THR A 158 -9.52 -28.94 -15.64
CA THR A 158 -10.15 -28.93 -14.32
C THR A 158 -10.04 -27.53 -13.68
N ASN A 159 -11.17 -27.04 -13.18
CA ASN A 159 -11.33 -25.79 -12.43
C ASN A 159 -12.12 -26.08 -11.15
N ASP A 160 -12.29 -25.05 -10.31
CA ASP A 160 -13.06 -25.08 -9.05
C ASP A 160 -12.65 -26.20 -8.09
N ILE A 161 -11.34 -26.46 -7.96
CA ILE A 161 -10.81 -27.43 -7.00
C ILE A 161 -10.97 -26.84 -5.58
N PRO A 162 -11.83 -27.41 -4.71
CA PRO A 162 -12.19 -26.77 -3.45
C PRO A 162 -11.20 -27.10 -2.34
N ILE A 163 -10.73 -26.10 -1.61
CA ILE A 163 -9.83 -26.25 -0.45
C ILE A 163 -10.53 -25.71 0.80
N LYS A 164 -10.77 -26.59 1.77
CA LYS A 164 -11.27 -26.24 3.12
C LYS A 164 -10.40 -26.79 4.25
N THR A 165 -9.46 -27.67 3.95
CA THR A 165 -8.54 -28.32 4.90
C THR A 165 -7.10 -27.98 4.57
N ASN A 166 -6.19 -28.11 5.54
CA ASN A 166 -4.78 -27.78 5.35
C ASN A 166 -4.16 -28.54 4.18
N VAL A 167 -3.25 -27.88 3.48
CA VAL A 167 -2.58 -28.41 2.30
C VAL A 167 -1.09 -28.21 2.42
N SER A 168 -0.33 -29.30 2.33
CA SER A 168 1.12 -29.28 2.25
C SER A 168 1.57 -29.86 0.90
N TRP A 169 1.97 -28.97 0.00
CA TRP A 169 2.46 -29.31 -1.35
C TRP A 169 3.96 -29.56 -1.42
N GLY A 170 4.74 -29.14 -0.43
CA GLY A 170 6.19 -29.34 -0.41
C GLY A 170 6.85 -28.88 -1.72
N GLN A 171 7.52 -29.81 -2.41
CA GLN A 171 8.21 -29.61 -3.69
C GLN A 171 7.35 -30.02 -4.90
N THR A 172 6.04 -30.21 -4.73
CA THR A 172 5.13 -30.53 -5.83
C THR A 172 5.13 -29.42 -6.88
N THR A 173 5.10 -29.81 -8.14
CA THR A 173 5.01 -28.89 -9.27
C THR A 173 3.66 -29.06 -9.96
N PHE A 174 2.97 -27.95 -10.18
CA PHE A 174 1.74 -27.85 -10.94
C PHE A 174 1.98 -27.13 -12.26
N HIS A 175 1.51 -27.73 -13.35
CA HIS A 175 1.52 -27.14 -14.67
C HIS A 175 0.09 -26.73 -15.03
N ILE A 176 -0.12 -25.44 -15.25
CA ILE A 176 -1.43 -24.85 -15.55
C ILE A 176 -1.49 -24.54 -17.05
N ASP A 177 -2.35 -25.27 -17.75
CA ASP A 177 -2.65 -24.96 -19.15
C ASP A 177 -3.64 -23.78 -19.22
N GLU A 178 -3.10 -22.59 -19.51
CA GLU A 178 -3.86 -21.35 -19.48
C GLU A 178 -4.94 -21.24 -20.56
N GLN A 179 -4.98 -22.12 -21.57
CA GLN A 179 -6.07 -22.10 -22.57
C GLN A 179 -7.44 -22.40 -21.96
N TYR A 180 -7.46 -23.06 -20.80
CA TYR A 180 -8.68 -23.41 -20.06
C TYR A 180 -8.98 -22.44 -18.90
N ASN A 181 -8.28 -21.31 -18.85
CA ASN A 181 -8.55 -20.28 -17.86
C ASN A 181 -9.94 -19.66 -18.08
N SER A 182 -10.75 -19.61 -17.03
CA SER A 182 -12.13 -19.14 -17.10
C SER A 182 -12.28 -17.73 -16.53
N ARG A 183 -13.26 -16.96 -17.03
CA ARG A 183 -13.66 -15.67 -16.45
C ARG A 183 -14.42 -15.81 -15.13
N ARG A 184 -14.89 -17.01 -14.82
CA ARG A 184 -15.79 -17.29 -13.69
C ARG A 184 -15.15 -18.26 -12.69
N GLU A 185 -14.46 -19.27 -13.19
CA GLU A 185 -14.04 -20.45 -12.44
C GLU A 185 -12.52 -20.42 -12.26
N PRO A 186 -12.01 -20.22 -11.04
CA PRO A 186 -10.58 -20.34 -10.76
C PRO A 186 -10.08 -21.79 -10.80
N ARG A 187 -8.75 -21.97 -10.72
CA ARG A 187 -8.14 -23.31 -10.64
C ARG A 187 -8.42 -23.94 -9.27
N PHE A 188 -8.15 -23.18 -8.23
CA PHE A 188 -8.42 -23.56 -6.84
C PHE A 188 -9.30 -22.53 -6.16
N GLU A 189 -10.16 -22.99 -5.24
CA GLU A 189 -10.99 -22.14 -4.39
C GLU A 189 -10.78 -22.46 -2.92
N ILE A 190 -10.24 -21.49 -2.18
CA ILE A 190 -10.16 -21.57 -0.73
C ILE A 190 -11.46 -21.02 -0.15
N LEU A 191 -12.26 -21.89 0.48
CA LEU A 191 -13.65 -21.63 0.85
C LEU A 191 -13.89 -21.70 2.36
N ASN A 192 -14.86 -20.92 2.84
CA ASN A 192 -15.39 -21.05 4.20
C ASN A 192 -16.13 -22.39 4.39
N ASP A 193 -16.23 -22.83 5.64
CA ASP A 193 -17.00 -24.02 6.01
C ASP A 193 -18.50 -23.76 5.88
N HIS A 194 -18.92 -22.52 6.16
CA HIS A 194 -20.30 -22.08 6.12
C HIS A 194 -20.50 -20.95 5.09
N PRO A 195 -21.67 -20.89 4.43
CA PRO A 195 -21.98 -19.84 3.47
C PRO A 195 -22.24 -18.49 4.18
N PRO A 196 -22.04 -17.36 3.48
CA PRO A 196 -22.47 -16.04 3.96
C PRO A 196 -23.98 -15.96 4.21
N LYS A 197 -24.37 -15.12 5.19
CA LYS A 197 -25.77 -14.82 5.52
C LYS A 197 -26.15 -13.43 5.01
N LYS A 198 -27.30 -13.31 4.34
CA LYS A 198 -27.86 -12.01 3.92
C LYS A 198 -28.72 -11.43 5.04
N LEU A 199 -28.39 -10.21 5.45
CA LEU A 199 -29.06 -9.46 6.52
C LEU A 199 -29.92 -8.31 5.98
N THR A 200 -29.96 -8.11 4.65
CA THR A 200 -30.65 -6.98 3.99
C THR A 200 -32.13 -6.84 4.37
N ARG A 201 -32.81 -7.95 4.72
CA ARG A 201 -34.22 -7.98 5.12
C ARG A 201 -34.43 -7.98 6.64
N ASP A 202 -33.37 -7.93 7.41
CA ASP A 202 -33.45 -7.77 8.86
C ASP A 202 -33.58 -6.28 9.18
N GLU A 203 -34.81 -5.84 9.38
CA GLU A 203 -35.12 -4.43 9.65
C GLU A 203 -34.50 -3.93 10.96
N THR A 204 -34.26 -4.82 11.93
CA THR A 204 -33.62 -4.43 13.21
C THR A 204 -32.15 -4.11 12.97
N ILE A 205 -31.43 -4.99 12.29
CA ILE A 205 -30.02 -4.76 11.91
C ILE A 205 -29.90 -3.55 10.99
N LYS A 206 -30.74 -3.46 9.96
CA LYS A 206 -30.69 -2.35 9.01
C LYS A 206 -30.91 -1.00 9.71
N THR A 207 -31.91 -0.90 10.59
CA THR A 207 -32.17 0.31 11.36
C THR A 207 -31.00 0.66 12.29
N ALA A 208 -30.47 -0.32 13.02
CA ALA A 208 -29.33 -0.10 13.92
C ALA A 208 -28.07 0.37 13.16
N LEU A 209 -27.79 -0.19 11.99
CA LEU A 209 -26.68 0.25 11.15
C LEU A 209 -26.88 1.68 10.64
N LEU A 210 -28.08 2.05 10.20
CA LEU A 210 -28.36 3.41 9.74
C LEU A 210 -28.19 4.45 10.85
N GLU A 211 -28.54 4.11 12.09
CA GLU A 211 -28.40 5.01 13.24
C GLU A 211 -26.94 5.12 13.74
N LYS A 212 -26.20 4.00 13.73
CA LYS A 212 -24.94 3.86 14.46
C LYS A 212 -23.69 3.77 13.58
N LEU A 213 -23.80 3.32 12.33
CA LEU A 213 -22.63 3.12 11.45
C LEU A 213 -22.14 4.46 10.88
N LYS A 214 -21.17 5.05 11.57
CA LYS A 214 -20.54 6.32 11.21
C LYS A 214 -19.08 6.39 11.70
N PRO A 215 -18.26 7.32 11.19
CA PRO A 215 -16.87 7.44 11.61
C PRO A 215 -16.71 7.50 13.13
N GLY A 216 -15.78 6.70 13.67
CA GLY A 216 -15.48 6.63 15.11
C GLY A 216 -16.33 5.67 15.94
N VAL A 217 -17.37 5.04 15.38
CA VAL A 217 -18.12 3.98 16.08
C VAL A 217 -17.22 2.78 16.35
N GLN A 218 -17.42 2.12 17.49
CA GLN A 218 -16.64 0.94 17.93
C GLN A 218 -17.52 -0.21 18.42
N LEU A 219 -18.81 0.02 18.63
CA LEU A 219 -19.75 -0.94 19.22
C LEU A 219 -21.14 -0.80 18.59
N ILE A 220 -21.69 -1.92 18.12
CA ILE A 220 -23.06 -2.05 17.61
C ILE A 220 -23.67 -3.32 18.23
N PRO A 221 -24.31 -3.23 19.41
CA PRO A 221 -24.74 -4.41 20.18
C PRO A 221 -25.70 -5.34 19.42
N GLU A 222 -26.49 -4.82 18.49
CA GLU A 222 -27.40 -5.59 17.65
C GLU A 222 -26.67 -6.62 16.77
N LEU A 223 -25.39 -6.39 16.51
CA LEU A 223 -24.53 -7.32 15.78
C LEU A 223 -23.89 -8.39 16.65
N ALA A 224 -24.10 -8.42 17.97
CA ALA A 224 -23.44 -9.38 18.87
C ALA A 224 -23.64 -10.85 18.44
N GLN A 225 -24.80 -11.20 17.89
CA GLN A 225 -25.08 -12.54 17.34
C GLN A 225 -24.25 -12.91 16.10
N TYR A 226 -23.54 -11.95 15.51
CA TYR A 226 -22.64 -12.10 14.37
C TYR A 226 -21.17 -11.96 14.78
N ALA A 227 -20.83 -12.12 16.07
CA ALA A 227 -19.45 -12.33 16.48
C ALA A 227 -18.79 -13.40 15.60
N GLY A 228 -17.55 -13.17 15.17
CA GLY A 228 -16.87 -14.06 14.21
C GLY A 228 -17.23 -13.81 12.74
N HIS A 229 -17.98 -12.77 12.39
CA HIS A 229 -18.34 -12.46 11.01
C HIS A 229 -17.66 -11.19 10.49
N LEU A 230 -17.27 -11.24 9.22
CA LEU A 230 -16.95 -10.06 8.42
C LEU A 230 -18.25 -9.52 7.81
N ILE A 231 -18.60 -8.28 8.13
CA ILE A 231 -19.77 -7.60 7.60
C ILE A 231 -19.36 -6.73 6.41
N ILE A 232 -20.09 -6.88 5.31
CA ILE A 232 -20.08 -5.94 4.18
C ILE A 232 -21.46 -5.28 4.13
N ALA A 233 -21.47 -3.95 4.18
CA ALA A 233 -22.68 -3.16 4.07
C ALA A 233 -22.54 -2.19 2.88
N GLU A 234 -23.50 -2.24 1.95
CA GLU A 234 -23.45 -1.53 0.68
C GLU A 234 -24.76 -0.78 0.42
N ASP A 235 -24.63 0.43 -0.13
CA ASP A 235 -25.69 1.21 -0.75
C ASP A 235 -25.33 1.45 -2.23
N ASP A 236 -25.79 0.57 -3.10
CA ASP A 236 -25.51 0.60 -4.54
C ASP A 236 -26.26 1.75 -5.25
N ASP A 237 -27.28 2.33 -4.59
CA ASP A 237 -28.00 3.51 -5.08
C ASP A 237 -27.19 4.82 -4.86
N ASP A 238 -26.21 4.82 -3.94
CA ASP A 238 -25.29 5.95 -3.73
C ASP A 238 -23.93 5.70 -4.43
N ARG A 239 -23.82 6.16 -5.68
CA ARG A 239 -22.62 5.96 -6.50
C ARG A 239 -21.55 7.00 -6.19
N ILE A 240 -20.44 6.55 -5.61
CA ILE A 240 -19.23 7.34 -5.34
C ILE A 240 -18.07 6.85 -6.22
N GLY A 241 -16.86 7.39 -6.08
CA GLY A 241 -15.70 6.80 -6.75
C GLY A 241 -15.70 6.97 -8.27
N ILE A 242 -16.44 7.92 -8.85
CA ILE A 242 -16.58 8.00 -10.32
C ILE A 242 -15.22 8.29 -10.95
N ARG A 243 -14.82 7.43 -11.89
CA ARG A 243 -13.49 7.48 -12.51
C ARG A 243 -13.41 8.58 -13.57
N ALA A 244 -12.52 9.56 -13.37
CA ALA A 244 -12.29 10.60 -14.37
C ALA A 244 -11.76 10.00 -15.69
N GLY A 245 -12.33 10.44 -16.82
CA GLY A 245 -11.98 9.96 -18.17
C GLY A 245 -12.72 8.70 -18.63
N ASN A 246 -13.55 8.08 -17.78
CA ASN A 246 -14.50 7.05 -18.18
C ASN A 246 -15.93 7.58 -17.98
N TYR A 247 -16.67 7.79 -19.08
CA TYR A 247 -17.98 8.44 -19.06
C TYR A 247 -19.13 7.51 -18.64
N SER A 248 -18.88 6.22 -18.41
CA SER A 248 -19.84 5.41 -17.69
C SER A 248 -19.87 5.89 -16.24
N LYS A 249 -20.94 6.59 -15.85
CA LYS A 249 -21.18 7.07 -14.47
C LYS A 249 -21.37 5.93 -13.45
N ALA A 250 -20.81 4.75 -13.72
CA ALA A 250 -20.97 3.58 -12.88
C ALA A 250 -20.36 3.81 -11.50
N GLY A 251 -19.13 4.32 -11.35
CA GLY A 251 -18.52 4.50 -10.02
C GLY A 251 -18.55 3.21 -9.17
N TRP A 252 -18.63 3.35 -7.85
CA TRP A 252 -18.79 2.28 -6.86
C TRP A 252 -20.01 2.57 -5.99
N GLY A 253 -20.75 1.55 -5.57
CA GLY A 253 -21.70 1.71 -4.46
C GLY A 253 -20.96 2.18 -3.22
N ARG A 254 -21.58 3.02 -2.40
CA ARG A 254 -21.00 3.36 -1.10
C ARG A 254 -20.97 2.07 -0.29
N GLU A 255 -19.78 1.70 0.18
CA GLU A 255 -19.58 0.41 0.82
C GLU A 255 -18.67 0.54 2.04
N GLU A 256 -18.94 -0.28 3.04
CA GLU A 256 -18.20 -0.39 4.28
C GLU A 256 -17.97 -1.86 4.66
N LEU A 257 -16.80 -2.14 5.27
CA LEU A 257 -16.30 -3.47 5.59
C LEU A 257 -15.69 -3.47 6.99
N PHE A 258 -16.23 -4.28 7.90
CA PHE A 258 -15.74 -4.41 9.27
C PHE A 258 -16.01 -5.81 9.84
N TYR A 259 -15.20 -6.24 10.79
CA TYR A 259 -15.35 -7.52 11.48
C TYR A 259 -16.04 -7.32 12.82
N VAL A 260 -16.87 -8.26 13.24
CA VAL A 260 -17.61 -8.20 14.51
C VAL A 260 -17.01 -9.16 15.52
N GLU A 261 -16.62 -8.60 16.65
CA GLU A 261 -16.21 -9.28 17.88
C GLU A 261 -17.38 -9.44 18.84
N GLU A 262 -17.11 -10.09 19.98
CA GLU A 262 -18.05 -10.25 21.09
C GLU A 262 -18.75 -8.93 21.46
N GLU A 263 -20.00 -9.06 21.92
CA GLU A 263 -20.88 -7.93 22.31
C GLU A 263 -21.17 -6.93 21.17
N GLY A 264 -20.81 -7.25 19.91
CA GLY A 264 -21.02 -6.38 18.77
C GLY A 264 -19.92 -5.33 18.58
N ARG A 265 -18.75 -5.53 19.20
CA ARG A 265 -17.59 -4.66 18.98
C ARG A 265 -17.11 -4.79 17.55
N ILE A 266 -16.75 -3.69 16.90
CA ILE A 266 -16.29 -3.71 15.50
C ILE A 266 -14.79 -3.51 15.38
N ILE A 267 -14.18 -4.19 14.41
CA ILE A 267 -12.80 -4.02 13.97
C ILE A 267 -12.81 -3.54 12.51
N GLY A 268 -12.09 -2.45 12.26
CA GLY A 268 -12.07 -1.77 10.96
C GLY A 268 -12.75 -0.41 11.08
N ASP A 269 -12.02 0.65 10.74
CA ASP A 269 -12.54 2.01 10.84
C ASP A 269 -13.67 2.25 9.84
N ILE A 270 -14.70 2.96 10.27
CA ILE A 270 -15.80 3.37 9.41
C ILE A 270 -15.44 4.67 8.70
N ALA A 271 -15.52 4.68 7.38
CA ALA A 271 -15.14 5.83 6.56
C ALA A 271 -16.34 6.69 6.14
N TRP A 272 -17.55 6.13 6.20
CA TRP A 272 -18.74 6.74 5.63
C TRP A 272 -19.95 6.72 6.57
N GLU A 273 -20.86 7.64 6.33
CA GLU A 273 -22.25 7.55 6.78
C GLU A 273 -23.12 7.07 5.61
N PHE A 274 -24.24 6.44 5.94
CA PHE A 274 -25.15 5.82 4.98
C PHE A 274 -26.55 6.42 5.09
N LYS A 275 -27.25 6.50 3.95
CA LYS A 275 -28.66 6.91 3.88
C LYS A 275 -29.59 5.71 3.75
N ASN A 276 -29.11 4.64 3.16
CA ASN A 276 -29.79 3.36 3.00
C ASN A 276 -28.75 2.23 2.97
N PHE A 277 -29.23 0.99 2.92
CA PHE A 277 -28.44 -0.18 2.53
C PHE A 277 -29.25 -1.01 1.53
N THR A 278 -28.64 -1.28 0.37
CA THR A 278 -29.16 -2.17 -0.67
C THR A 278 -28.72 -3.61 -0.43
N ASP A 279 -27.58 -3.82 0.24
CA ASP A 279 -27.11 -5.14 0.66
C ASP A 279 -26.38 -5.10 1.99
N ILE A 280 -26.65 -6.08 2.85
CA ILE A 280 -25.88 -6.32 4.07
C ILE A 280 -25.58 -7.82 4.11
N THR A 281 -24.30 -8.18 4.13
CA THR A 281 -23.84 -9.56 4.14
C THR A 281 -22.93 -9.82 5.35
N ALA A 282 -23.22 -10.88 6.10
CA ALA A 282 -22.36 -11.41 7.14
C ALA A 282 -21.63 -12.67 6.63
N ILE A 283 -20.31 -12.58 6.46
CA ILE A 283 -19.45 -13.68 6.02
C ILE A 283 -18.84 -14.33 7.27
N PRO A 284 -19.12 -15.61 7.56
CA PRO A 284 -18.54 -16.28 8.72
C PRO A 284 -17.02 -16.43 8.55
N CYS A 285 -16.27 -16.15 9.60
CA CYS A 285 -14.84 -16.42 9.68
C CYS A 285 -14.61 -17.65 10.55
N ASN A 286 -13.84 -18.62 10.06
CA ASN A 286 -13.57 -19.85 10.82
C ASN A 286 -12.74 -19.59 12.08
N ASP A 287 -12.93 -20.40 13.13
CA ASP A 287 -12.24 -20.21 14.42
C ASP A 287 -10.73 -20.51 14.37
N HIS A 288 -10.26 -21.19 13.33
CA HIS A 288 -8.87 -21.62 13.15
C HIS A 288 -8.32 -21.23 11.78
N TYR A 289 -6.99 -21.09 11.72
CA TYR A 289 -6.31 -20.81 10.45
C TYR A 289 -6.30 -22.03 9.54
N LEU A 290 -6.53 -21.78 8.25
CA LEU A 290 -6.23 -22.72 7.17
C LEU A 290 -4.85 -22.39 6.61
N ILE A 291 -3.99 -23.40 6.45
CA ILE A 291 -2.65 -23.26 5.89
C ILE A 291 -2.57 -23.98 4.54
N VAL A 292 -2.17 -23.25 3.50
CA VAL A 292 -1.80 -23.79 2.18
C VAL A 292 -0.34 -23.46 1.94
N GLU A 293 0.52 -24.48 1.96
CA GLU A 293 1.97 -24.29 1.92
C GLU A 293 2.70 -25.15 0.88
N GLY A 294 3.79 -24.61 0.34
CA GLY A 294 4.59 -25.28 -0.68
C GLY A 294 3.98 -25.18 -2.07
N GLY A 295 4.67 -25.72 -3.07
CA GLY A 295 4.20 -25.81 -4.45
C GLY A 295 4.87 -24.83 -5.41
N GLY A 296 5.31 -25.36 -6.55
CA GLY A 296 5.75 -24.59 -7.72
C GLY A 296 4.66 -24.58 -8.80
N PHE A 297 4.40 -23.43 -9.40
CA PHE A 297 3.40 -23.27 -10.46
C PHE A 297 4.07 -22.81 -11.74
N TYR A 298 3.92 -23.61 -12.80
CA TYR A 298 4.32 -23.28 -14.15
C TYR A 298 3.10 -23.00 -15.01
N PHE A 299 3.18 -21.95 -15.82
CA PHE A 299 2.10 -21.52 -16.71
C PHE A 299 2.52 -21.65 -18.17
N SER A 300 1.60 -22.10 -19.02
CA SER A 300 1.84 -22.23 -20.46
C SER A 300 2.23 -20.90 -21.13
N GLY A 301 1.80 -19.76 -20.57
CA GLY A 301 2.04 -18.41 -21.10
C GLY A 301 1.06 -18.02 -22.21
N ASP A 302 0.15 -18.92 -22.57
CA ASP A 302 -0.80 -18.76 -23.67
C ASP A 302 -2.20 -19.17 -23.21
N SER A 303 -3.12 -18.20 -23.21
CA SER A 303 -4.53 -18.43 -22.87
C SER A 303 -5.40 -18.78 -24.07
N GLY A 304 -4.78 -19.08 -25.23
CA GLY A 304 -5.45 -19.48 -26.45
C GLY A 304 -6.11 -18.32 -27.19
N SER A 305 -6.84 -18.65 -28.26
CA SER A 305 -7.60 -17.70 -29.07
C SER A 305 -8.99 -17.46 -28.49
N GLY A 306 -9.38 -16.19 -28.29
CA GLY A 306 -10.73 -15.83 -27.79
C GLY A 306 -10.88 -14.33 -27.57
N GLU A 307 -12.05 -13.91 -27.07
CA GLU A 307 -12.30 -12.49 -26.76
C GLU A 307 -11.32 -11.94 -25.72
N SER A 308 -10.58 -10.89 -26.07
CA SER A 308 -9.53 -10.28 -25.23
C SER A 308 -10.05 -9.31 -24.17
N TRP A 309 -11.33 -9.41 -23.81
CA TRP A 309 -11.98 -8.52 -22.85
C TRP A 309 -12.32 -9.24 -21.54
N GLY A 310 -12.04 -8.54 -20.44
CA GLY A 310 -12.34 -9.03 -19.09
C GLY A 310 -11.19 -9.83 -18.48
N TYR A 311 -11.29 -10.08 -17.18
CA TYR A 311 -10.24 -10.75 -16.42
C TYR A 311 -10.51 -12.25 -16.30
N HIS A 312 -9.50 -13.06 -16.61
CA HIS A 312 -9.53 -14.51 -16.42
C HIS A 312 -8.88 -14.91 -15.09
N HIS A 313 -9.44 -15.94 -14.47
CA HIS A 313 -8.85 -16.65 -13.36
C HIS A 313 -7.87 -17.69 -13.88
N HIS A 314 -6.72 -17.79 -13.21
CA HIS A 314 -5.64 -18.70 -13.60
C HIS A 314 -4.96 -19.35 -12.38
N GLY A 315 -5.54 -19.16 -11.20
CA GLY A 315 -4.91 -19.53 -9.94
C GLY A 315 -5.92 -19.78 -8.83
N ILE A 316 -5.57 -19.32 -7.63
CA ILE A 316 -6.25 -19.55 -6.38
C ILE A 316 -7.17 -18.37 -6.05
N SER A 317 -8.47 -18.62 -5.93
CA SER A 317 -9.39 -17.66 -5.32
C SER A 317 -9.45 -17.87 -3.82
N ILE A 318 -9.22 -16.82 -3.04
CA ILE A 318 -9.25 -16.82 -1.58
C ILE A 318 -10.52 -16.13 -1.12
N LYS A 319 -11.47 -16.93 -0.63
CA LYS A 319 -12.77 -16.48 -0.11
C LYS A 319 -12.97 -16.88 1.37
N ARG A 320 -11.92 -17.39 2.01
CA ARG A 320 -11.89 -17.82 3.41
C ARG A 320 -11.04 -16.88 4.25
N SER A 321 -11.63 -16.32 5.29
CA SER A 321 -10.91 -15.55 6.33
C SER A 321 -9.95 -16.46 7.12
N ARG A 322 -8.99 -15.89 7.85
CA ARG A 322 -8.02 -16.65 8.67
C ARG A 322 -7.30 -17.71 7.84
N THR A 323 -6.66 -17.26 6.76
CA THR A 323 -5.93 -18.13 5.83
C THR A 323 -4.47 -17.69 5.74
N ILE A 324 -3.55 -18.65 5.72
CA ILE A 324 -2.13 -18.42 5.48
C ILE A 324 -1.74 -19.18 4.21
N ILE A 325 -1.21 -18.47 3.22
CA ILE A 325 -0.66 -19.05 2.00
C ILE A 325 0.83 -18.76 1.97
N ARG A 326 1.65 -19.80 1.81
CA ARG A 326 3.11 -19.63 1.93
C ARG A 326 3.97 -20.59 1.12
N GLU A 327 5.24 -20.21 0.97
CA GLU A 327 6.29 -21.04 0.38
C GLU A 327 5.98 -21.47 -1.06
N GLN A 328 5.52 -20.52 -1.88
CA GLN A 328 5.10 -20.79 -3.26
C GLN A 328 5.91 -20.02 -4.28
N TRP A 329 6.11 -20.66 -5.42
CA TRP A 329 6.85 -20.09 -6.55
C TRP A 329 6.01 -20.14 -7.82
N MET A 330 6.11 -19.10 -8.64
CA MET A 330 5.44 -18.99 -9.92
C MET A 330 6.43 -18.67 -11.05
N GLY A 331 6.26 -19.32 -12.21
CA GLY A 331 7.02 -19.05 -13.42
C GLY A 331 6.35 -19.55 -14.70
N LEU A 332 6.94 -19.21 -15.84
CA LEU A 332 6.51 -19.79 -17.13
C LEU A 332 7.15 -21.15 -17.35
N GLU A 333 6.45 -21.99 -18.08
CA GLU A 333 7.00 -23.22 -18.65
C GLU A 333 8.34 -22.98 -19.34
N LYS A 334 9.23 -23.99 -19.28
CA LYS A 334 10.60 -23.85 -19.80
C LYS A 334 10.59 -23.48 -21.28
N GLY A 335 11.23 -22.35 -21.62
CA GLY A 335 11.32 -21.85 -22.99
C GLY A 335 10.06 -21.15 -23.51
N LYS A 336 9.03 -20.96 -22.67
CA LYS A 336 7.82 -20.20 -23.01
C LYS A 336 7.95 -18.71 -22.65
N ARG A 337 7.10 -17.89 -23.26
CA ARG A 337 6.92 -16.46 -22.99
C ARG A 337 5.45 -16.17 -22.69
N ASP A 338 5.16 -15.05 -22.03
CA ASP A 338 3.80 -14.59 -21.80
C ASP A 338 3.24 -13.94 -23.08
N ILE A 339 2.57 -14.75 -23.90
CA ILE A 339 1.94 -14.30 -25.15
C ILE A 339 0.42 -14.14 -25.01
N SER A 340 -0.15 -14.47 -23.86
CA SER A 340 -1.59 -14.40 -23.60
C SER A 340 -2.16 -13.01 -23.93
N MET A 341 -3.31 -12.98 -24.59
CA MET A 341 -4.05 -11.73 -24.86
C MET A 341 -5.23 -11.54 -23.91
N HIS A 342 -5.33 -12.36 -22.86
CA HIS A 342 -6.36 -12.26 -21.83
C HIS A 342 -5.79 -11.64 -20.56
N PRO A 343 -6.35 -10.51 -20.07
CA PRO A 343 -6.00 -9.96 -18.78
C PRO A 343 -6.18 -10.97 -17.64
N ARG A 344 -5.20 -11.09 -16.76
CA ARG A 344 -5.28 -11.99 -15.60
C ARG A 344 -5.74 -11.24 -14.35
N ARG A 345 -6.68 -11.84 -13.60
CA ARG A 345 -7.26 -11.23 -12.38
C ARG A 345 -6.26 -11.13 -11.22
N GLY A 346 -5.26 -12.00 -11.20
CA GLY A 346 -4.44 -12.33 -10.03
C GLY A 346 -4.37 -13.85 -9.88
N PHE A 347 -3.18 -14.40 -9.66
CA PHE A 347 -3.05 -15.81 -9.28
C PHE A 347 -3.56 -16.00 -7.87
N TYR A 348 -3.19 -15.10 -6.95
CA TYR A 348 -3.84 -14.97 -5.65
C TYR A 348 -4.95 -13.93 -5.77
N ALA A 349 -6.21 -14.36 -5.72
CA ALA A 349 -7.37 -13.49 -5.86
C ALA A 349 -8.22 -13.46 -4.57
N PHE A 350 -8.04 -12.43 -3.75
CA PHE A 350 -8.75 -12.24 -2.48
C PHE A 350 -10.14 -11.61 -2.67
N SER A 351 -11.16 -12.11 -1.98
CA SER A 351 -12.50 -11.54 -2.05
C SER A 351 -13.27 -11.72 -0.75
N GLY A 352 -13.56 -10.63 -0.06
CA GLY A 352 -14.40 -10.65 1.15
C GLY A 352 -13.76 -11.45 2.27
N VAL A 353 -12.53 -11.08 2.65
CA VAL A 353 -11.71 -11.83 3.60
C VAL A 353 -11.26 -10.96 4.77
N TYR A 354 -11.16 -11.59 5.93
CA TYR A 354 -10.60 -11.04 7.15
C TYR A 354 -9.36 -11.84 7.56
N ASP A 355 -8.28 -11.12 7.92
CA ASP A 355 -7.11 -11.71 8.56
C ASP A 355 -6.44 -12.82 7.73
N VAL A 356 -5.92 -12.43 6.56
CA VAL A 356 -5.28 -13.34 5.61
C VAL A 356 -3.83 -12.93 5.38
N THR A 357 -2.92 -13.91 5.41
CA THR A 357 -1.49 -13.71 5.19
C THR A 357 -1.04 -14.41 3.91
N LEU A 358 -0.28 -13.69 3.09
CA LEU A 358 0.48 -14.21 1.97
C LEU A 358 1.97 -14.02 2.29
N GLU A 359 2.73 -15.10 2.47
CA GLU A 359 4.12 -15.03 2.92
C GLU A 359 5.10 -15.90 2.14
N ASN A 360 6.33 -15.43 1.94
CA ASN A 360 7.40 -16.21 1.29
C ASN A 360 6.99 -16.67 -0.13
N ILE A 361 6.60 -15.70 -0.96
CA ILE A 361 6.05 -15.96 -2.29
C ILE A 361 6.94 -15.34 -3.38
N ARG A 362 7.21 -16.10 -4.43
CA ARG A 362 7.65 -15.54 -5.72
C ARG A 362 6.45 -15.47 -6.66
N ALA A 363 5.87 -14.27 -6.81
CA ALA A 363 4.72 -14.03 -7.68
C ALA A 363 5.14 -13.45 -9.03
N MET A 364 4.31 -13.59 -10.07
CA MET A 364 4.61 -13.13 -11.43
C MET A 364 3.96 -11.78 -11.78
N PRO A 365 4.74 -10.74 -12.14
CA PRO A 365 4.23 -9.58 -12.86
C PRO A 365 4.12 -9.91 -14.35
N TRP A 366 2.88 -10.09 -14.83
CA TRP A 366 2.58 -10.44 -16.22
C TRP A 366 2.86 -9.32 -17.21
N GLU A 367 3.11 -9.66 -18.46
CA GLU A 367 3.35 -8.70 -19.53
C GLU A 367 2.06 -8.01 -19.92
N LYS A 368 2.06 -6.66 -20.00
CA LYS A 368 0.94 -5.89 -20.57
C LYS A 368 1.23 -5.45 -22.00
N ASN A 369 2.44 -4.94 -22.21
CA ASN A 369 2.92 -4.60 -23.53
C ASN A 369 3.60 -5.84 -24.09
N ARG A 370 3.37 -6.18 -25.36
CA ARG A 370 4.11 -7.25 -26.04
C ARG A 370 5.35 -6.65 -26.72
N GLU A 371 6.35 -7.48 -27.01
CA GLU A 371 7.53 -7.07 -27.81
C GLU A 371 7.12 -6.59 -29.20
N GLU A 372 6.08 -7.20 -29.77
CA GLU A 372 5.50 -6.76 -31.04
C GLU A 372 4.79 -5.40 -30.90
N GLU A 373 5.22 -4.44 -31.71
CA GLU A 373 4.68 -3.08 -31.68
C GLU A 373 3.16 -3.06 -31.92
N GLY A 374 2.45 -2.27 -31.10
CA GLY A 374 0.99 -2.14 -31.18
C GLY A 374 0.18 -3.25 -30.50
N LYS A 375 0.79 -4.35 -30.05
CA LYS A 375 0.09 -5.38 -29.27
C LYS A 375 0.15 -5.07 -27.77
N VAL A 376 -0.96 -4.55 -27.24
CA VAL A 376 -1.11 -4.21 -25.82
C VAL A 376 -2.41 -4.81 -25.28
N LEU A 377 -2.37 -5.37 -24.08
CA LEU A 377 -3.59 -5.82 -23.40
C LEU A 377 -4.55 -4.65 -23.13
N SER A 378 -5.84 -4.93 -23.29
CA SER A 378 -6.93 -3.96 -23.10
C SER A 378 -7.05 -3.44 -21.65
N ALA A 379 -6.57 -4.20 -20.67
CA ALA A 379 -6.64 -3.90 -19.25
C ALA A 379 -5.31 -4.17 -18.52
N GLY A 380 -5.28 -3.92 -17.20
CA GLY A 380 -4.18 -4.40 -16.37
C GLY A 380 -4.15 -5.92 -16.30
N THR A 381 -3.03 -6.52 -15.89
CA THR A 381 -2.91 -7.97 -15.70
C THR A 381 -2.06 -8.22 -14.45
N TYR A 382 -2.52 -9.11 -13.57
CA TYR A 382 -2.04 -9.15 -12.18
C TYR A 382 -1.59 -10.55 -11.76
N GLY A 383 -0.54 -10.60 -10.95
CA GLY A 383 -0.15 -11.79 -10.18
C GLY A 383 -0.90 -11.87 -8.85
N ILE A 384 -1.34 -10.73 -8.30
CA ILE A 384 -2.14 -10.66 -7.07
C ILE A 384 -3.33 -9.72 -7.29
N GLY A 385 -4.54 -10.22 -7.13
CA GLY A 385 -5.78 -9.45 -7.22
C GLY A 385 -6.53 -9.46 -5.89
N GLY A 386 -7.33 -8.45 -5.62
CA GLY A 386 -8.06 -8.42 -4.36
C GLY A 386 -9.17 -7.38 -4.31
N ALA A 387 -10.24 -7.71 -3.59
CA ALA A 387 -11.22 -6.74 -3.16
C ALA A 387 -11.80 -7.09 -1.79
N ARG A 388 -12.15 -6.08 -0.99
CA ARG A 388 -12.83 -6.25 0.32
C ARG A 388 -11.98 -7.08 1.27
N MET A 389 -10.78 -6.56 1.53
CA MET A 389 -9.75 -7.20 2.34
C MET A 389 -9.61 -6.44 3.65
N LEU A 390 -9.86 -7.09 4.79
CA LEU A 390 -9.66 -6.50 6.11
C LEU A 390 -8.54 -7.22 6.85
N ASN A 391 -7.60 -6.47 7.43
CA ASN A 391 -6.50 -6.99 8.25
C ASN A 391 -5.60 -8.00 7.51
N CYS A 392 -5.32 -7.77 6.22
CA CYS A 392 -4.46 -8.67 5.44
C CYS A 392 -2.98 -8.28 5.50
N THR A 393 -2.10 -9.26 5.42
CA THR A 393 -0.63 -9.05 5.44
C THR A 393 0.07 -9.75 4.29
N PHE A 394 0.85 -8.99 3.52
CA PHE A 394 1.76 -9.51 2.51
C PHE A 394 3.19 -9.39 3.02
N ARG A 395 3.89 -10.51 3.16
CA ARG A 395 5.21 -10.56 3.78
C ARG A 395 6.22 -11.31 2.94
N ASN A 396 7.41 -10.75 2.77
CA ASN A 396 8.51 -11.43 2.06
C ASN A 396 8.09 -11.94 0.66
N ILE A 397 7.41 -11.09 -0.10
CA ILE A 397 6.99 -11.38 -1.47
C ILE A 397 7.99 -10.75 -2.44
N THR A 398 8.44 -11.54 -3.40
CA THR A 398 9.22 -11.06 -4.54
C THR A 398 8.38 -11.10 -5.81
N ALA A 399 8.27 -9.96 -6.49
CA ALA A 399 7.62 -9.84 -7.79
C ALA A 399 8.14 -8.61 -8.55
N GLU A 400 9.34 -8.75 -9.10
CA GLU A 400 9.99 -7.77 -9.97
C GLU A 400 9.73 -8.10 -11.43
N GLY A 401 9.43 -7.08 -12.23
CA GLY A 401 9.14 -7.21 -13.65
C GLY A 401 9.74 -6.04 -14.43
N GLY A 402 10.14 -6.28 -15.67
CA GLY A 402 10.73 -5.27 -16.55
C GLY A 402 9.72 -4.26 -17.10
N TRP A 403 10.15 -3.44 -18.08
CA TRP A 403 9.35 -2.35 -18.65
C TRP A 403 8.04 -2.79 -19.30
N VAL A 404 8.04 -3.98 -19.93
CA VAL A 404 6.87 -4.58 -20.59
C VAL A 404 5.85 -5.18 -19.60
N ALA A 405 6.30 -5.49 -18.38
CA ALA A 405 5.46 -6.01 -17.31
C ALA A 405 4.48 -4.95 -16.79
N TRP A 406 3.30 -5.39 -16.37
CA TRP A 406 2.39 -4.57 -15.57
C TRP A 406 2.79 -4.62 -14.09
N GLY A 407 2.09 -3.86 -13.24
CA GLY A 407 2.26 -3.98 -11.80
C GLY A 407 1.68 -5.29 -11.28
N VAL A 408 2.39 -5.97 -10.38
CA VAL A 408 2.02 -7.32 -9.90
C VAL A 408 0.67 -7.35 -9.21
N PHE A 409 0.27 -6.31 -8.48
CA PHE A 409 -0.99 -6.29 -7.74
C PHE A 409 -1.94 -5.18 -8.22
N GLY A 410 -3.24 -5.43 -8.08
CA GLY A 410 -4.33 -4.50 -8.39
C GLY A 410 -5.52 -4.78 -7.49
N THR A 411 -5.74 -3.91 -6.51
CA THR A 411 -6.71 -4.18 -5.42
C THR A 411 -7.67 -3.01 -5.18
N ASN A 412 -8.75 -3.26 -4.43
CA ASN A 412 -9.81 -2.28 -4.11
C ASN A 412 -10.39 -2.56 -2.73
N LEU A 413 -10.90 -1.53 -2.03
CA LEU A 413 -11.67 -1.69 -0.79
C LEU A 413 -10.87 -2.51 0.25
N ASN A 414 -9.66 -2.05 0.55
CA ASN A 414 -8.78 -2.71 1.52
C ASN A 414 -8.78 -1.89 2.81
N LYS A 415 -8.79 -2.57 3.96
CA LYS A 415 -8.66 -1.95 5.28
C LYS A 415 -7.63 -2.64 6.15
N ASN A 416 -6.82 -1.86 6.85
CA ASN A 416 -5.74 -2.37 7.71
C ASN A 416 -4.79 -3.31 6.94
N PHE A 417 -4.25 -2.84 5.82
CA PHE A 417 -3.43 -3.66 4.92
C PHE A 417 -1.93 -3.45 5.19
N ARG A 418 -1.18 -4.54 5.31
CA ARG A 418 0.27 -4.53 5.60
C ARG A 418 1.07 -5.14 4.46
N VAL A 419 2.16 -4.46 4.07
CA VAL A 419 3.16 -4.95 3.10
C VAL A 419 4.54 -4.86 3.74
N GLU A 420 5.15 -6.00 4.03
CA GLU A 420 6.32 -6.11 4.91
C GLU A 420 7.44 -6.89 4.21
N ASN A 421 8.67 -6.38 4.25
CA ASN A 421 9.86 -7.10 3.76
C ASN A 421 9.74 -7.54 2.28
N CYS A 422 9.00 -6.81 1.45
CA CYS A 422 8.71 -7.22 0.08
C CYS A 422 9.62 -6.52 -0.94
N ARG A 423 9.82 -7.19 -2.09
CA ARG A 423 10.42 -6.60 -3.30
C ARG A 423 9.43 -6.70 -4.46
N LEU A 424 8.71 -5.61 -4.74
CA LEU A 424 7.58 -5.59 -5.67
C LEU A 424 7.77 -4.52 -6.73
N ASN A 425 7.34 -4.75 -7.96
CA ASN A 425 7.42 -3.70 -8.98
C ASN A 425 6.38 -2.57 -8.81
N ARG A 426 5.33 -2.78 -8.01
CA ARG A 426 4.25 -1.81 -7.71
C ARG A 426 3.68 -2.02 -6.30
N ILE A 427 2.92 -1.06 -5.77
CA ILE A 427 1.80 -1.16 -4.80
C ILE A 427 0.68 -0.24 -5.34
N ASP A 428 -0.60 -0.63 -5.30
CA ASP A 428 -1.69 -0.07 -6.12
C ASP A 428 -3.06 -0.50 -5.57
N VAL A 429 -3.80 0.50 -5.14
CA VAL A 429 -5.19 0.38 -4.71
C VAL A 429 -5.97 1.38 -5.52
N HIS A 430 -6.84 0.88 -6.41
CA HIS A 430 -7.56 1.75 -7.35
C HIS A 430 -8.57 2.62 -6.60
N PHE A 431 -9.36 1.98 -5.74
CA PHE A 431 -10.39 2.65 -4.96
C PHE A 431 -10.36 2.20 -3.49
N HIS A 432 -10.42 3.19 -2.60
CA HIS A 432 -10.70 3.03 -1.17
C HIS A 432 -9.77 2.08 -0.40
N CYS A 433 -8.51 2.46 -0.24
CA CYS A 433 -7.65 1.91 0.82
C CYS A 433 -7.88 2.68 2.12
N TRP A 434 -8.11 2.01 3.25
CA TRP A 434 -8.21 2.64 4.57
C TRP A 434 -7.23 2.02 5.54
N ASN A 435 -6.20 2.77 5.95
CA ASN A 435 -5.04 2.26 6.69
C ASN A 435 -4.15 1.31 5.86
N LEU A 436 -2.96 1.79 5.48
CA LEU A 436 -1.93 1.04 4.74
C LEU A 436 -0.57 1.22 5.41
N TYR A 437 0.08 0.09 5.68
CA TYR A 437 1.40 0.04 6.31
C TYR A 437 2.38 -0.64 5.35
N ILE A 438 3.46 0.05 4.98
CA ILE A 438 4.51 -0.47 4.10
C ILE A 438 5.84 -0.36 4.85
N SER A 439 6.52 -1.48 5.08
CA SER A 439 7.77 -1.48 5.85
C SER A 439 8.85 -2.37 5.24
N ASN A 440 10.09 -1.89 5.27
CA ASN A 440 11.28 -2.63 4.83
C ASN A 440 11.16 -3.17 3.40
N CYS A 441 10.57 -2.38 2.49
CA CYS A 441 10.30 -2.82 1.12
C CYS A 441 11.25 -2.19 0.09
N THR A 442 11.34 -2.82 -1.07
CA THR A 442 11.86 -2.22 -2.30
C THR A 442 10.78 -2.22 -3.37
N ILE A 443 10.37 -1.04 -3.83
CA ILE A 443 9.28 -0.87 -4.80
C ILE A 443 9.82 -0.35 -6.13
N GLY A 444 9.53 -1.06 -7.21
CA GLY A 444 10.01 -0.77 -8.55
C GLY A 444 9.31 0.41 -9.27
N PHE A 445 9.59 0.53 -10.56
CA PHE A 445 9.25 1.70 -11.39
C PHE A 445 7.77 1.93 -11.65
N LYS A 446 6.90 0.92 -11.46
CA LYS A 446 5.45 1.14 -11.52
C LYS A 446 4.92 1.82 -10.24
N GLY A 447 5.69 1.78 -9.14
CA GLY A 447 5.54 2.68 -7.99
C GLY A 447 4.41 2.35 -7.02
N ILE A 448 4.13 3.29 -6.12
CA ILE A 448 3.04 3.20 -5.13
C ILE A 448 1.90 4.09 -5.63
N ALA A 449 0.77 3.51 -6.01
CA ALA A 449 -0.37 4.17 -6.67
C ALA A 449 -1.66 4.04 -5.85
N LEU A 450 -2.04 5.05 -5.08
CA LEU A 450 -3.06 4.88 -4.04
C LEU A 450 -4.25 5.85 -4.19
N THR A 451 -5.41 5.42 -3.68
CA THR A 451 -6.55 6.27 -3.33
C THR A 451 -7.16 5.76 -2.05
N GLY A 452 -7.46 6.65 -1.09
CA GLY A 452 -7.88 6.16 0.23
C GLY A 452 -8.06 7.18 1.33
N GLY A 453 -7.78 6.74 2.55
CA GLY A 453 -7.79 7.51 3.79
C GLY A 453 -7.27 6.70 4.98
N GLY A 454 -7.44 7.25 6.19
CA GLY A 454 -6.85 6.67 7.40
C GLY A 454 -5.33 6.84 7.46
N GLU A 455 -4.63 5.91 8.11
CA GLU A 455 -3.18 5.94 8.30
C GLU A 455 -2.42 5.42 7.06
N LEU A 456 -1.57 6.24 6.45
CA LEU A 456 -0.55 5.78 5.50
C LEU A 456 0.81 5.85 6.17
N VAL A 457 1.38 4.70 6.50
CA VAL A 457 2.70 4.62 7.14
C VAL A 457 3.66 3.88 6.21
N ILE A 458 4.73 4.56 5.79
CA ILE A 458 5.78 4.00 4.94
C ILE A 458 7.12 4.17 5.64
N GLU A 459 7.77 3.06 5.97
CA GLU A 459 9.00 3.05 6.76
C GLU A 459 10.09 2.22 6.09
N ASN A 460 11.34 2.70 6.17
CA ASN A 460 12.53 1.95 5.75
C ASN A 460 12.42 1.37 4.32
N THR A 461 11.81 2.11 3.40
CA THR A 461 11.43 1.61 2.08
C THR A 461 12.14 2.38 0.98
N THR A 462 12.67 1.65 0.00
CA THR A 462 13.26 2.23 -1.21
C THR A 462 12.25 2.20 -2.35
N ARG A 463 12.08 3.33 -3.04
CA ARG A 463 11.22 3.46 -4.21
C ARG A 463 12.06 3.83 -5.44
N HIS A 464 12.04 3.02 -6.48
CA HIS A 464 12.67 3.32 -7.77
C HIS A 464 11.71 4.01 -8.74
N GLY A 465 12.11 5.14 -9.32
CA GLY A 465 11.36 5.98 -10.24
C GLY A 465 11.07 7.37 -9.66
N ASN A 466 10.37 8.22 -10.42
CA ASN A 466 10.32 9.67 -10.13
C ASN A 466 9.28 10.12 -9.09
N GLN A 467 8.33 9.27 -8.70
CA GLN A 467 7.28 9.61 -7.72
C GLN A 467 7.30 8.64 -6.54
N PHE A 468 7.46 9.08 -5.28
CA PHE A 468 7.47 8.14 -4.14
C PHE A 468 6.08 7.54 -3.90
N VAL A 469 5.05 8.38 -3.69
CA VAL A 469 3.63 8.02 -3.73
C VAL A 469 2.92 8.81 -4.82
N ASN A 470 2.27 8.11 -5.72
CA ASN A 470 1.37 8.67 -6.71
C ASN A 470 -0.09 8.47 -6.28
N PHE A 471 -0.77 9.52 -5.83
CA PHE A 471 -2.20 9.42 -5.59
C PHE A 471 -2.95 9.43 -6.92
N ARG A 472 -3.83 8.45 -7.11
CA ARG A 472 -4.38 8.16 -8.43
C ARG A 472 -5.29 9.28 -8.92
N ARG A 473 -4.82 9.98 -9.97
CA ARG A 473 -5.55 11.05 -10.67
C ARG A 473 -6.97 10.65 -11.10
N ASP A 474 -7.15 9.42 -11.57
CA ASP A 474 -8.43 8.93 -12.08
C ASP A 474 -9.47 8.70 -10.98
N TYR A 475 -9.06 8.71 -9.72
CA TYR A 475 -9.92 8.63 -8.53
C TYR A 475 -9.61 9.79 -7.55
N GLY A 476 -9.49 11.01 -8.07
CA GLY A 476 -9.47 12.22 -7.25
C GLY A 476 -8.17 12.45 -6.48
N ALA A 477 -7.13 11.63 -6.70
CA ALA A 477 -5.83 11.71 -6.04
C ALA A 477 -5.94 11.91 -4.52
N LYS A 478 -6.85 11.19 -3.86
CA LYS A 478 -7.25 11.43 -2.47
C LYS A 478 -6.49 10.56 -1.48
N TRP A 479 -6.09 11.17 -0.36
CA TRP A 479 -5.88 10.46 0.91
C TRP A 479 -6.56 11.22 2.06
N ASP A 480 -7.71 10.75 2.55
CA ASP A 480 -8.39 11.39 3.69
C ASP A 480 -7.90 10.80 5.02
N GLY A 481 -6.73 11.22 5.47
CA GLY A 481 -6.13 10.74 6.72
C GLY A 481 -4.69 11.17 6.92
N HIS A 482 -3.97 10.48 7.79
CA HIS A 482 -2.62 10.83 8.21
C HIS A 482 -1.57 10.13 7.33
N ILE A 483 -0.51 10.83 6.94
CA ILE A 483 0.60 10.27 6.15
C ILE A 483 1.90 10.41 6.94
N ARG A 484 2.63 9.31 7.08
CA ARG A 484 3.98 9.25 7.66
C ARG A 484 4.93 8.51 6.71
N ILE A 485 6.00 9.17 6.29
CA ILE A 485 7.12 8.58 5.55
C ILE A 485 8.38 8.74 6.40
N ARG A 486 9.06 7.65 6.74
CA ARG A 486 10.24 7.68 7.61
C ARG A 486 11.37 6.76 7.15
N GLY A 487 12.61 7.25 7.17
CA GLY A 487 13.79 6.43 6.88
C GLY A 487 13.79 5.87 5.45
N CYS A 488 13.18 6.58 4.51
CA CYS A 488 12.91 6.09 3.16
C CYS A 488 13.93 6.62 2.14
N ARG A 489 13.95 5.98 0.97
CA ARG A 489 14.77 6.42 -0.16
C ARG A 489 13.93 6.51 -1.44
N LEU A 490 13.96 7.65 -2.13
CA LEU A 490 13.45 7.79 -3.49
C LEU A 490 14.62 7.74 -4.47
N MET A 491 14.54 6.91 -5.51
CA MET A 491 15.59 6.75 -6.52
C MET A 491 15.05 7.10 -7.92
N PRO A 492 15.05 8.38 -8.32
CA PRO A 492 14.64 8.78 -9.67
C PRO A 492 15.46 8.08 -10.76
N SER A 493 14.81 7.78 -11.89
CA SER A 493 15.41 6.95 -12.95
C SER A 493 15.57 7.69 -14.29
N GLY A 494 15.33 9.00 -14.31
CA GLY A 494 15.49 9.83 -15.52
C GLY A 494 15.08 11.29 -15.27
N ASN A 495 15.15 12.10 -16.33
CA ASN A 495 14.95 13.56 -16.26
C ASN A 495 13.47 14.02 -16.23
N GLY A 496 12.55 13.15 -15.85
CA GLY A 496 11.14 13.53 -15.65
C GLY A 496 10.94 14.24 -14.31
N ARG A 497 9.83 14.98 -14.18
CA ARG A 497 9.43 15.63 -12.91
C ARG A 497 9.48 14.64 -11.73
N VAL A 498 10.09 15.04 -10.62
CA VAL A 498 10.22 14.21 -9.42
C VAL A 498 9.32 14.74 -8.30
N SER A 499 8.65 13.84 -7.58
CA SER A 499 7.90 14.22 -6.38
C SER A 499 7.85 13.12 -5.31
N VAL A 500 7.73 13.52 -4.04
CA VAL A 500 7.51 12.57 -2.95
C VAL A 500 6.04 12.23 -2.87
N LEU A 501 5.17 13.22 -2.71
CA LEU A 501 3.72 13.05 -2.78
C LEU A 501 3.17 13.76 -4.02
N SER A 502 2.46 13.01 -4.87
CA SER A 502 1.86 13.53 -6.11
C SER A 502 0.33 13.55 -6.02
N TYR A 503 -0.23 14.77 -6.04
CA TYR A 503 -1.66 15.08 -5.91
C TYR A 503 -2.18 15.81 -7.15
N HIS A 504 -2.55 15.05 -8.17
CA HIS A 504 -3.06 15.58 -9.44
C HIS A 504 -4.47 15.11 -9.77
N PRO A 505 -5.51 15.48 -8.98
CA PRO A 505 -6.88 15.20 -9.39
C PRO A 505 -7.21 15.92 -10.70
N SER A 506 -7.97 15.27 -11.58
CA SER A 506 -8.68 16.01 -12.62
C SER A 506 -9.79 16.84 -11.98
N ASP A 507 -10.06 18.03 -12.53
CA ASP A 507 -11.22 18.84 -12.19
C ASP A 507 -12.49 18.14 -12.70
N PHE A 508 -13.09 17.34 -11.81
CA PHE A 508 -14.14 16.39 -12.11
C PHE A 508 -14.97 16.13 -10.86
N ASP A 509 -16.24 15.79 -11.04
CA ASP A 509 -17.11 15.40 -9.94
C ASP A 509 -17.01 13.90 -9.68
N TYR A 510 -16.20 13.55 -8.69
CA TYR A 510 -16.00 12.16 -8.31
C TYR A 510 -17.14 11.57 -7.46
N GLN A 511 -18.12 12.39 -7.05
CA GLN A 511 -19.20 12.07 -6.08
C GLN A 511 -18.70 11.73 -4.67
N TYR A 512 -17.51 12.22 -4.27
CA TYR A 512 -17.03 12.17 -2.88
C TYR A 512 -15.99 13.28 -2.63
N PRO A 513 -15.73 13.64 -1.35
CA PRO A 513 -14.73 14.66 -1.02
C PRO A 513 -13.32 14.27 -1.46
N ILE A 514 -12.63 15.18 -2.14
CA ILE A 514 -11.24 15.03 -2.56
C ILE A 514 -10.35 16.08 -1.88
N GLY A 515 -9.05 15.83 -1.85
CA GLY A 515 -8.08 16.65 -1.12
C GLY A 515 -6.82 15.84 -0.80
N PHE A 516 -5.90 16.43 -0.03
CA PHE A 516 -4.55 15.87 0.09
C PHE A 516 -4.37 14.91 1.27
N ALA A 517 -4.40 15.42 2.50
CA ALA A 517 -4.27 14.66 3.75
C ALA A 517 -4.84 15.44 4.94
N ARG A 518 -4.90 14.82 6.12
CA ARG A 518 -5.17 15.48 7.41
C ARG A 518 -3.86 15.95 8.06
N THR A 519 -2.85 15.09 8.07
CA THR A 519 -1.47 15.45 8.42
C THR A 519 -0.48 14.81 7.47
N VAL A 520 0.67 15.43 7.27
CA VAL A 520 1.79 14.88 6.53
C VAL A 520 3.06 15.00 7.37
N THR A 521 3.79 13.89 7.53
CA THR A 521 5.12 13.87 8.13
C THR A 521 6.07 13.11 7.21
N ILE A 522 7.14 13.78 6.78
CA ILE A 522 8.23 13.18 6.01
C ILE A 522 9.52 13.44 6.79
N GLU A 523 10.14 12.37 7.28
CA GLU A 523 11.31 12.44 8.15
C GLU A 523 12.38 11.47 7.65
N ASP A 524 13.65 11.89 7.66
CA ASP A 524 14.80 11.07 7.28
C ASP A 524 14.62 10.46 5.86
N LEU A 525 14.39 11.32 4.87
CA LEU A 525 14.24 10.92 3.46
C LEU A 525 15.51 11.26 2.67
N LEU A 526 16.03 10.27 1.96
CA LEU A 526 17.08 10.45 0.97
C LEU A 526 16.50 10.38 -0.44
N ILE A 527 16.78 11.39 -1.28
CA ILE A 527 16.49 11.35 -2.71
C ILE A 527 17.80 11.13 -3.46
N ASP A 528 17.97 9.94 -4.01
CA ASP A 528 19.21 9.46 -4.60
C ASP A 528 19.13 9.46 -6.13
N TYR A 529 19.82 10.43 -6.74
CA TYR A 529 19.93 10.60 -8.19
C TYR A 529 21.08 9.81 -8.81
N SER A 530 21.69 8.83 -8.12
CA SER A 530 22.77 8.00 -8.69
C SER A 530 22.41 7.35 -10.03
N ALA A 531 21.13 7.00 -10.24
CA ALA A 531 20.64 6.46 -11.51
C ALA A 531 20.27 7.52 -12.57
N ALA A 532 20.27 8.81 -12.21
CA ALA A 532 19.94 9.94 -13.07
C ALA A 532 20.73 11.21 -12.70
N PRO A 533 22.08 11.18 -12.69
CA PRO A 533 22.92 12.27 -12.15
C PRO A 533 22.82 13.56 -12.96
N GLU A 534 22.53 13.45 -14.25
CA GLU A 534 22.33 14.60 -15.17
C GLU A 534 20.90 15.18 -15.12
N SER A 535 20.03 14.69 -14.22
CA SER A 535 18.66 15.17 -14.11
C SER A 535 18.62 16.61 -13.61
N ASN A 536 18.08 17.51 -14.44
CA ASN A 536 17.80 18.90 -14.08
C ASN A 536 16.33 19.13 -13.71
N ALA A 537 15.51 18.08 -13.67
CA ALA A 537 14.10 18.18 -13.30
C ALA A 537 13.92 18.66 -11.85
N SER A 538 12.88 19.48 -11.64
CA SER A 538 12.48 19.89 -10.29
C SER A 538 12.00 18.69 -9.46
N CYS A 539 12.30 18.73 -8.17
CA CYS A 539 11.94 17.70 -7.20
C CYS A 539 11.06 18.31 -6.10
N TRP A 540 9.82 17.85 -5.98
CA TRP A 540 8.83 18.43 -5.06
C TRP A 540 8.53 17.49 -3.88
N LEU A 541 8.52 17.99 -2.65
CA LEU A 541 8.01 17.19 -1.51
C LEU A 541 6.51 16.95 -1.64
N MET A 542 5.77 18.00 -2.00
CA MET A 542 4.36 17.89 -2.37
C MET A 542 4.14 18.57 -3.72
N ASP A 543 3.77 17.76 -4.72
CA ASP A 543 3.35 18.24 -6.03
C ASP A 543 1.83 18.21 -6.13
N THR A 544 1.21 19.39 -6.11
CA THR A 544 -0.24 19.57 -5.98
C THR A 544 -0.84 20.32 -7.17
N VAL A 545 -2.14 20.12 -7.40
CA VAL A 545 -2.92 20.98 -8.31
C VAL A 545 -2.98 22.44 -7.82
N PRO A 546 -3.11 23.41 -8.74
CA PRO A 546 -3.14 24.83 -8.39
C PRO A 546 -4.51 25.34 -7.91
N PHE A 547 -5.57 24.51 -7.93
CA PHE A 547 -6.91 24.90 -7.50
C PHE A 547 -7.26 24.33 -6.12
N SER A 548 -8.06 25.07 -5.35
CA SER A 548 -8.59 24.64 -4.04
C SER A 548 -10.09 24.32 -4.05
N LYS A 549 -10.76 24.54 -5.18
CA LYS A 549 -12.14 24.11 -5.45
C LYS A 549 -12.26 23.66 -6.90
N THR A 550 -13.08 22.66 -7.14
CA THR A 550 -13.43 22.18 -8.48
C THR A 550 -14.49 23.07 -9.15
N LYS A 551 -14.75 22.88 -10.45
CA LYS A 551 -15.79 23.61 -11.19
C LYS A 551 -17.21 23.38 -10.69
N ASN A 552 -17.49 22.26 -10.03
CA ASN A 552 -18.76 22.00 -9.36
C ASN A 552 -18.81 22.54 -7.92
N ASN A 553 -17.90 23.47 -7.56
CA ASN A 553 -17.79 24.11 -6.25
C ASN A 553 -17.43 23.19 -5.07
N ALA A 554 -16.99 21.95 -5.32
CA ALA A 554 -16.46 21.11 -4.24
C ALA A 554 -15.09 21.63 -3.80
N ARG A 555 -14.96 21.94 -2.51
CA ARG A 555 -13.71 22.42 -1.91
C ARG A 555 -12.79 21.25 -1.61
N LEU A 556 -11.50 21.41 -1.88
CA LEU A 556 -10.51 20.40 -1.53
C LEU A 556 -10.22 20.48 -0.04
N PHE A 557 -10.08 19.33 0.62
CA PHE A 557 -9.51 19.33 1.97
C PHE A 557 -7.98 19.44 1.95
N PHE A 558 -7.41 20.05 2.98
CA PHE A 558 -5.98 20.32 3.09
C PHE A 558 -5.45 19.92 4.49
N PRO A 559 -4.16 19.55 4.63
CA PRO A 559 -3.60 19.18 5.92
C PRO A 559 -3.61 20.35 6.92
N HIS A 560 -4.00 20.07 8.17
CA HIS A 560 -3.83 21.03 9.27
C HIS A 560 -2.40 21.04 9.81
N ARG A 561 -1.58 20.04 9.45
CA ARG A 561 -0.17 19.96 9.82
C ARG A 561 0.67 19.25 8.77
N ILE A 562 1.77 19.88 8.36
CA ILE A 562 2.76 19.34 7.43
C ILE A 562 4.15 19.49 8.08
N GLU A 563 4.90 18.41 8.16
CA GLU A 563 6.26 18.40 8.67
C GLU A 563 7.22 17.72 7.69
N PHE A 564 8.27 18.44 7.34
CA PHE A 564 9.41 17.94 6.58
C PHE A 564 10.65 18.09 7.44
N ARG A 565 11.37 16.99 7.70
CA ARG A 565 12.58 16.97 8.52
C ARG A 565 13.66 16.09 7.91
N ASN A 566 14.91 16.56 7.96
CA ASN A 566 16.08 15.78 7.54
C ASN A 566 15.93 15.21 6.12
N ILE A 567 15.74 16.09 5.14
CA ILE A 567 15.60 15.69 3.74
C ILE A 567 16.90 15.98 3.01
N THR A 568 17.48 14.95 2.41
CA THR A 568 18.79 15.02 1.74
C THR A 568 18.69 14.57 0.28
N VAL A 569 19.59 15.10 -0.54
CA VAL A 569 19.71 14.76 -1.96
C VAL A 569 21.14 14.39 -2.28
N GLU A 570 21.32 13.23 -2.91
CA GLU A 570 22.62 12.74 -3.38
C GLU A 570 22.57 12.46 -4.89
N GLY A 571 23.74 12.32 -5.51
CA GLY A 571 23.87 12.02 -6.94
C GLY A 571 23.68 13.22 -7.87
N ARG A 572 23.31 14.40 -7.36
CA ARG A 572 23.32 15.68 -8.09
C ARG A 572 23.45 16.88 -7.14
N LYS A 573 23.64 18.10 -7.69
CA LYS A 573 23.78 19.34 -6.90
C LYS A 573 22.44 19.93 -6.45
N GLN A 574 21.41 19.84 -7.29
CA GLN A 574 20.10 20.44 -7.03
C GLN A 574 19.36 19.68 -5.93
N GLY A 575 18.95 20.41 -4.88
CA GLY A 575 18.08 19.91 -3.82
C GLY A 575 16.60 19.79 -4.21
N VAL A 576 15.73 20.03 -3.24
CA VAL A 576 14.25 19.92 -3.36
C VAL A 576 13.53 21.26 -3.30
N ARG A 577 12.30 21.28 -3.79
CA ARG A 577 11.26 22.29 -3.58
C ARG A 577 10.14 21.72 -2.71
N LEU A 578 9.37 22.58 -2.06
CA LEU A 578 8.45 22.19 -1.00
C LEU A 578 7.03 21.98 -1.53
N ILE A 579 6.32 23.07 -1.82
CA ILE A 579 4.90 23.05 -2.22
C ILE A 579 4.51 24.37 -2.90
N ARG A 580 3.54 24.34 -3.83
CA ARG A 580 2.92 25.55 -4.41
C ARG A 580 1.42 25.54 -4.17
N ILE A 581 0.90 26.62 -3.58
CA ILE A 581 -0.51 26.82 -3.24
C ILE A 581 -0.97 28.19 -3.75
N PRO A 582 -1.21 28.33 -5.06
CA PRO A 582 -1.57 29.63 -5.63
C PRO A 582 -2.97 30.12 -5.24
N ASN A 583 -3.83 29.22 -4.75
CA ASN A 583 -5.20 29.53 -4.38
C ASN A 583 -5.54 29.00 -2.98
N PRO A 584 -5.06 29.63 -1.89
CA PRO A 584 -5.38 29.23 -0.52
C PRO A 584 -6.84 29.50 -0.12
N HIS A 585 -7.57 30.27 -0.93
CA HIS A 585 -8.80 30.97 -0.54
C HIS A 585 -10.05 30.08 -0.39
N HIS A 586 -10.05 28.87 -0.96
CA HIS A 586 -11.24 28.01 -1.02
C HIS A 586 -11.06 26.59 -0.48
N TYR A 587 -9.93 26.24 0.15
CA TYR A 587 -9.80 24.92 0.80
C TYR A 587 -10.83 24.73 1.93
N ASP A 588 -11.15 23.50 2.30
CA ASP A 588 -11.93 23.15 3.49
C ASP A 588 -11.08 22.33 4.46
N LEU A 589 -10.51 23.00 5.48
CA LEU A 589 -9.68 22.35 6.49
C LEU A 589 -10.50 21.65 7.58
N ARG A 590 -11.83 21.81 7.62
CA ARG A 590 -12.72 21.41 8.72
C ARG A 590 -12.44 22.08 10.07
N GLY A 591 -11.40 22.91 10.17
CA GLY A 591 -11.04 23.69 11.34
C GLY A 591 -10.99 25.19 11.01
N ASN A 592 -11.48 26.01 11.93
CA ASN A 592 -11.55 27.46 11.74
C ASN A 592 -10.16 28.10 11.85
N GLY A 593 -9.83 28.93 10.87
CA GLY A 593 -8.79 29.95 10.93
C GLY A 593 -9.39 31.33 10.63
N GLY A 594 -8.54 32.35 10.58
CA GLY A 594 -8.99 33.70 10.26
C GLY A 594 -7.94 34.78 10.50
N TYR A 595 -8.25 35.97 10.03
CA TYR A 595 -7.50 37.20 10.29
C TYR A 595 -8.48 38.34 10.54
N ASP A 596 -8.42 38.93 11.74
CA ASP A 596 -9.35 39.97 12.19
C ASP A 596 -8.82 41.41 11.98
N GLY A 597 -7.66 41.55 11.33
CA GLY A 597 -6.95 42.83 11.18
C GLY A 597 -5.88 43.06 12.24
N SER A 598 -5.87 42.29 13.33
CA SER A 598 -4.94 42.42 14.46
C SER A 598 -4.18 41.13 14.76
N GLN A 599 -4.79 39.96 14.56
CA GLN A 599 -4.23 38.64 14.83
C GLN A 599 -4.54 37.65 13.72
N LEU A 600 -3.58 36.76 13.47
CA LEU A 600 -3.75 35.59 12.61
C LEU A 600 -4.04 34.35 13.48
N HIS A 601 -5.20 33.74 13.26
CA HIS A 601 -5.53 32.41 13.78
C HIS A 601 -5.29 31.38 12.66
N ALA A 602 -4.13 30.75 12.65
CA ALA A 602 -3.80 29.73 11.66
C ALA A 602 -4.56 28.42 11.94
N ASN A 603 -5.07 27.78 10.87
CA ASN A 603 -5.68 26.44 10.92
C ASN A 603 -4.81 25.38 10.22
N SER A 604 -3.66 25.78 9.67
CA SER A 604 -2.63 24.88 9.15
C SER A 604 -1.24 25.32 9.58
N THR A 605 -0.37 24.34 9.88
CA THR A 605 1.05 24.59 10.17
C THR A 605 1.95 23.80 9.21
N LEU A 606 2.92 24.47 8.61
CA LEU A 606 4.01 23.88 7.84
C LEU A 606 5.34 24.05 8.59
N ILE A 607 6.04 22.94 8.83
CA ILE A 607 7.37 22.93 9.47
C ILE A 607 8.37 22.31 8.50
N CYS A 608 9.44 23.06 8.22
CA CYS A 608 10.57 22.63 7.40
C CYS A 608 11.84 22.76 8.24
N ASP A 609 12.52 21.64 8.49
CA ASP A 609 13.67 21.57 9.38
C ASP A 609 14.79 20.76 8.75
N ASN A 610 15.96 21.36 8.56
CA ASN A 610 17.13 20.70 7.96
C ASN A 610 16.80 20.04 6.59
N ILE A 611 16.49 20.89 5.60
CA ILE A 611 16.09 20.47 4.25
C ILE A 611 17.15 20.93 3.25
N GLN A 612 17.70 19.99 2.46
CA GLN A 612 18.56 20.33 1.34
C GLN A 612 17.73 20.88 0.17
N LEU A 613 17.51 22.19 0.19
CA LEU A 613 16.77 22.93 -0.82
C LEU A 613 17.58 23.11 -2.12
N GLU A 614 16.88 23.29 -3.22
CA GLU A 614 17.48 23.61 -4.52
C GLU A 614 18.13 25.00 -4.47
N LYS A 615 19.36 25.15 -4.98
CA LYS A 615 19.87 26.51 -5.22
C LYS A 615 19.16 27.10 -6.43
N ILE A 616 18.11 27.89 -6.20
CA ILE A 616 17.35 28.58 -7.25
C ILE A 616 18.01 29.93 -7.55
N THR A 617 18.27 30.22 -8.82
CA THR A 617 18.63 31.57 -9.28
C THR A 617 17.50 32.11 -10.14
N GLN A 618 16.67 32.97 -9.53
CA GLN A 618 15.51 33.54 -10.20
C GLN A 618 15.92 34.54 -11.29
N GLU A 619 15.06 34.73 -12.29
CA GLU A 619 15.31 35.73 -13.33
C GLU A 619 15.28 37.15 -12.73
N ILE A 620 14.30 37.40 -11.86
CA ILE A 620 14.09 38.60 -11.04
C ILE A 620 13.56 38.18 -9.66
N ALA A 621 13.62 39.06 -8.66
CA ALA A 621 13.22 38.72 -7.28
C ALA A 621 11.71 38.48 -7.06
N ASP A 622 10.85 39.03 -7.92
CA ASP A 622 9.38 38.88 -7.87
C ASP A 622 8.86 37.69 -8.71
N ASP A 623 9.72 36.72 -9.02
CA ASP A 623 9.37 35.51 -9.75
C ASP A 623 8.61 34.52 -8.84
N ASP A 624 7.38 34.14 -9.23
CA ASP A 624 6.51 33.21 -8.52
C ASP A 624 6.53 31.77 -9.10
N GLU A 625 7.28 31.54 -10.17
CA GLU A 625 7.47 30.23 -10.79
C GLU A 625 8.68 29.50 -10.21
N GLN A 626 9.78 30.22 -9.98
CA GLN A 626 11.03 29.68 -9.47
C GLN A 626 11.16 29.90 -7.97
N VAL A 627 10.37 29.18 -7.17
CA VAL A 627 10.41 29.25 -5.70
C VAL A 627 10.35 27.88 -5.05
N HIS A 628 10.83 27.79 -3.81
CA HIS A 628 10.67 26.62 -2.96
C HIS A 628 9.25 26.48 -2.45
N ILE A 629 8.63 27.62 -2.13
CA ILE A 629 7.27 27.70 -1.63
C ILE A 629 6.53 28.90 -2.23
N LEU A 630 5.26 28.67 -2.57
CA LEU A 630 4.34 29.70 -3.03
C LEU A 630 3.02 29.61 -2.29
N ILE A 631 2.55 30.71 -1.73
CA ILE A 631 1.23 30.85 -1.10
C ILE A 631 0.54 32.11 -1.64
N GLY A 632 -0.64 31.93 -2.26
CA GLY A 632 -1.38 33.01 -2.91
C GLY A 632 -0.82 33.36 -4.29
N GLY A 633 -0.92 34.61 -4.72
CA GLY A 633 -0.52 34.99 -6.07
C GLY A 633 -0.52 36.51 -6.26
N ALA A 634 -0.33 36.95 -7.50
CA ALA A 634 -0.23 38.37 -7.84
C ALA A 634 -1.53 39.18 -7.61
N SER A 635 -2.70 38.52 -7.57
CA SER A 635 -4.00 39.18 -7.40
C SER A 635 -4.57 38.97 -6.00
N ALA A 636 -5.17 40.02 -5.45
CA ALA A 636 -5.95 39.94 -4.22
C ALA A 636 -7.27 39.19 -4.45
N ILE A 637 -7.51 38.15 -3.64
CA ILE A 637 -8.71 37.33 -3.66
C ILE A 637 -9.21 37.19 -2.21
N ASP A 638 -10.53 37.31 -2.04
CA ASP A 638 -11.17 37.12 -0.75
C ASP A 638 -11.18 35.64 -0.34
N TYR A 639 -10.90 35.40 0.93
CA TYR A 639 -11.01 34.08 1.54
C TYR A 639 -12.49 33.73 1.65
N ALA A 640 -12.86 32.50 1.29
CA ALA A 640 -14.26 32.09 1.27
C ALA A 640 -14.93 32.23 2.64
N ASP A 641 -14.24 31.78 3.69
CA ASP A 641 -14.69 31.74 5.08
C ASP A 641 -13.54 31.32 6.02
N ALA A 642 -13.89 30.97 7.26
CA ALA A 642 -12.96 30.48 8.28
C ALA A 642 -12.35 29.10 7.96
N LEU A 643 -12.90 28.32 7.02
CA LEU A 643 -12.40 26.99 6.68
C LEU A 643 -11.30 27.02 5.59
N ALA A 644 -11.11 28.17 4.94
CA ALA A 644 -10.03 28.41 3.99
C ALA A 644 -8.63 28.25 4.63
N LEU A 645 -7.57 28.25 3.83
CA LEU A 645 -6.22 27.94 4.32
C LEU A 645 -5.53 29.16 4.94
N TYR A 646 -5.49 29.23 6.27
CA TYR A 646 -4.74 30.22 7.05
C TYR A 646 -3.47 29.56 7.60
N LEU A 647 -2.32 29.90 7.01
CA LEU A 647 -1.09 29.12 7.19
C LEU A 647 -0.11 29.78 8.16
N LYS A 648 0.46 28.98 9.07
CA LYS A 648 1.69 29.31 9.80
C LYS A 648 2.85 28.46 9.28
N MET A 649 3.96 29.09 8.96
CA MET A 649 5.16 28.41 8.43
C MET A 649 6.36 28.62 9.35
N ARG A 650 7.13 27.56 9.58
CA ARG A 650 8.42 27.63 10.28
C ARG A 650 9.49 26.93 9.47
N PHE A 651 10.59 27.64 9.25
CA PHE A 651 11.80 27.14 8.61
C PHE A 651 12.94 27.20 9.61
N THR A 652 13.65 26.09 9.76
CA THR A 652 14.79 25.97 10.67
C THR A 652 15.95 25.27 9.96
N ASP A 653 17.15 25.83 10.08
CA ASP A 653 18.39 25.23 9.53
C ASP A 653 18.26 24.89 8.03
N CYS A 654 17.65 25.79 7.25
CA CYS A 654 17.43 25.65 5.81
C CYS A 654 18.22 26.72 5.03
N GLU A 655 18.88 26.33 3.94
CA GLU A 655 19.70 27.26 3.14
C GLU A 655 19.04 27.64 1.81
N ASN A 656 19.33 28.86 1.35
CA ASN A 656 18.95 29.45 0.06
C ASN A 656 17.43 29.48 -0.19
N ILE A 657 16.65 29.81 0.85
CA ILE A 657 15.19 29.83 0.75
C ILE A 657 14.73 30.90 -0.25
N SER A 658 13.79 30.51 -1.12
CA SER A 658 13.06 31.40 -2.03
C SER A 658 11.57 31.19 -1.81
N ALA A 659 10.85 32.24 -1.40
CA ALA A 659 9.44 32.16 -1.04
C ALA A 659 8.62 33.29 -1.64
N TYR A 660 7.45 32.95 -2.18
CA TYR A 660 6.46 33.90 -2.67
C TYR A 660 5.18 33.84 -1.82
N LEU A 661 4.81 34.94 -1.17
CA LEU A 661 3.70 35.08 -0.24
C LEU A 661 2.80 36.26 -0.66
N GLY A 662 2.26 36.19 -1.88
CA GLY A 662 1.50 37.29 -2.47
C GLY A 662 0.00 37.26 -2.12
N ASN A 663 -0.52 38.41 -1.67
CA ASN A 663 -1.93 38.67 -1.41
C ASN A 663 -2.64 37.58 -0.56
N CYS A 664 -1.91 36.95 0.35
CA CYS A 664 -2.39 35.86 1.18
C CYS A 664 -2.45 36.25 2.66
N VAL A 665 -2.97 35.33 3.48
CA VAL A 665 -3.05 35.45 4.93
C VAL A 665 -2.18 34.33 5.51
N ALA A 666 -0.98 34.68 5.96
CA ALA A 666 -0.01 33.71 6.47
C ALA A 666 1.02 34.36 7.40
N SER A 667 1.61 33.56 8.29
CA SER A 667 2.83 33.93 9.02
C SER A 667 3.99 33.03 8.63
N ALA A 668 5.19 33.60 8.54
CA ALA A 668 6.41 32.86 8.24
C ALA A 668 7.53 33.21 9.21
N THR A 669 8.11 32.19 9.84
CA THR A 669 9.27 32.31 10.72
C THR A 669 10.45 31.56 10.12
N PHE A 670 11.60 32.21 10.06
CA PHE A 670 12.86 31.66 9.58
C PHE A 670 13.89 31.77 10.72
N GLU A 671 14.51 30.65 11.07
CA GLU A 671 15.45 30.53 12.18
C GLU A 671 16.72 29.81 11.72
N ARG A 672 17.88 30.47 11.84
CA ARG A 672 19.17 29.94 11.35
C ARG A 672 19.15 29.54 9.88
N CYS A 673 18.47 30.34 9.06
CA CYS A 673 18.35 30.10 7.62
C CYS A 673 19.25 31.01 6.79
N SER A 674 19.58 30.62 5.56
CA SER A 674 19.97 31.58 4.53
C SER A 674 18.83 31.81 3.54
N LEU A 675 18.61 33.07 3.17
CA LEU A 675 17.49 33.51 2.35
C LEU A 675 18.02 34.09 1.04
N ASN A 676 17.54 33.53 -0.07
CA ASN A 676 17.75 34.08 -1.39
C ASN A 676 16.74 35.20 -1.64
N THR A 677 15.47 34.87 -1.84
CA THR A 677 14.40 35.84 -2.16
C THR A 677 13.16 35.60 -1.33
N ILE A 678 12.61 36.66 -0.76
CA ILE A 678 11.34 36.61 -0.04
C ILE A 678 10.49 37.76 -0.55
N THR A 679 9.37 37.40 -1.16
CA THR A 679 8.49 38.34 -1.84
C THR A 679 7.07 38.18 -1.31
N ALA A 680 6.61 39.17 -0.54
CA ALA A 680 5.37 39.11 0.23
C ALA A 680 4.46 40.32 -0.02
N PRO A 681 4.07 40.61 -1.28
CA PRO A 681 3.21 41.77 -1.56
C PRO A 681 1.85 41.61 -0.88
N ASN A 682 1.43 42.63 -0.13
CA ASN A 682 0.15 42.67 0.60
C ASN A 682 -0.07 41.46 1.54
N LEU A 683 0.98 40.98 2.21
CA LEU A 683 0.86 39.90 3.18
C LEU A 683 0.06 40.33 4.41
N ARG A 684 -1.05 39.64 4.68
CA ARG A 684 -1.83 39.78 5.91
C ARG A 684 -1.33 38.78 6.96
N GLY A 685 -0.32 39.20 7.71
CA GLY A 685 0.32 38.39 8.75
C GLY A 685 1.69 38.95 9.10
N GLU A 686 2.61 38.09 9.53
CA GLU A 686 3.95 38.49 10.01
C GLU A 686 5.08 37.72 9.34
N LEU A 687 6.23 38.39 9.26
CA LEU A 687 7.51 37.79 8.88
C LEU A 687 8.49 37.91 10.04
N VAL A 688 9.13 36.80 10.40
CA VAL A 688 10.11 36.77 11.49
C VAL A 688 11.38 36.08 11.01
N PHE A 689 12.50 36.78 11.15
CA PHE A 689 13.83 36.32 10.77
C PHE A 689 14.72 36.35 12.01
N THR A 690 15.22 35.18 12.42
CA THR A 690 16.10 35.02 13.58
C THR A 690 17.38 34.32 13.16
N GLU A 691 18.54 34.92 13.44
CA GLU A 691 19.85 34.34 13.11
C GLU A 691 19.99 33.99 11.60
N CYS A 692 19.34 34.78 10.74
CA CYS A 692 19.31 34.52 9.31
C CYS A 692 20.42 35.28 8.55
N ARG A 693 20.87 34.70 7.44
CA ARG A 693 21.71 35.37 6.44
C ARG A 693 20.87 35.72 5.21
N LEU A 694 20.86 36.99 4.81
CA LEU A 694 20.13 37.45 3.63
C LEU A 694 21.13 37.79 2.53
N GLN A 695 21.05 37.07 1.42
CA GLN A 695 21.86 37.32 0.23
C GLN A 695 21.07 36.96 -1.02
N PRO A 696 20.51 37.94 -1.74
CA PRO A 696 19.76 37.66 -2.96
C PRO A 696 20.72 37.27 -4.09
N ASP A 697 20.37 36.24 -4.84
CA ASP A 697 21.08 35.68 -6.00
C ASP A 697 20.09 35.55 -7.17
N VAL A 698 20.15 36.53 -8.08
CA VAL A 698 19.24 36.69 -9.22
C VAL A 698 20.01 36.94 -10.51
N LYS A 699 19.37 36.77 -11.67
CA LYS A 699 20.03 37.03 -12.95
C LYS A 699 19.99 38.50 -13.37
N LYS A 700 18.92 39.22 -13.04
CA LYS A 700 18.73 40.63 -13.39
C LYS A 700 18.47 41.46 -12.14
N VAL A 701 18.90 42.72 -12.18
CA VAL A 701 18.69 43.65 -11.07
C VAL A 701 17.18 43.97 -10.97
N PRO A 702 16.50 43.60 -9.87
CA PRO A 702 15.09 43.91 -9.66
C PRO A 702 14.92 45.30 -9.05
N GLU A 703 13.73 45.91 -9.09
CA GLU A 703 13.45 47.16 -8.37
C GLU A 703 13.88 47.06 -6.90
N GLN A 704 13.39 46.03 -6.22
CA GLN A 704 13.78 45.63 -4.87
C GLN A 704 14.11 44.13 -4.85
N PHE A 705 15.11 43.72 -4.08
CA PHE A 705 15.45 42.30 -3.92
C PHE A 705 14.54 41.56 -2.94
N TYR A 706 13.98 42.27 -1.96
CA TYR A 706 13.03 41.72 -1.00
C TYR A 706 11.81 42.63 -0.90
N ILE A 707 10.63 42.01 -0.84
CA ILE A 707 9.36 42.69 -0.57
C ILE A 707 8.83 42.09 0.73
N LEU A 708 9.00 42.82 1.84
CA LEU A 708 8.81 42.30 3.20
C LEU A 708 7.74 43.04 3.99
N GLN A 709 6.89 43.82 3.33
CA GLN A 709 5.78 44.49 4.00
C GLN A 709 4.77 43.45 4.48
N SER A 710 4.42 43.50 5.77
CA SER A 710 3.39 42.63 6.33
C SER A 710 2.50 43.37 7.33
N ALA A 711 1.22 43.03 7.39
CA ALA A 711 0.24 43.75 8.19
C ALA A 711 0.48 43.66 9.72
N LEU A 712 1.09 42.57 10.21
CA LEU A 712 1.42 42.35 11.62
C LEU A 712 2.90 42.61 11.95
N GLY A 713 3.63 43.17 10.97
CA GLY A 713 5.02 43.58 11.09
C GLY A 713 6.04 42.50 10.72
N THR A 714 7.22 43.00 10.32
CA THR A 714 8.39 42.21 9.93
C THR A 714 9.51 42.40 10.95
N ARG A 715 10.17 41.32 11.37
CA ARG A 715 11.16 41.36 12.46
C ARG A 715 12.46 40.68 12.08
N PHE A 716 13.59 41.35 12.34
CA PHE A 716 14.94 40.81 12.18
C PHE A 716 15.64 40.78 13.53
N THR A 717 16.12 39.60 13.94
CA THR A 717 16.91 39.42 15.17
C THR A 717 18.20 38.69 14.83
N ASN A 718 19.35 39.28 15.18
CA ASN A 718 20.69 38.69 14.94
C ASN A 718 20.93 38.30 13.47
N CYS A 719 20.36 39.04 12.52
CA CYS A 719 20.48 38.73 11.09
C CYS A 719 21.71 39.40 10.48
N THR A 720 22.27 38.81 9.42
CA THR A 720 23.37 39.39 8.64
C THR A 720 22.94 39.61 7.19
N LEU A 721 23.20 40.81 6.68
CA LEU A 721 22.88 41.22 5.31
C LEU A 721 24.14 41.24 4.45
N HIS A 722 24.10 40.55 3.32
CA HIS A 722 25.21 40.47 2.37
C HIS A 722 24.88 41.17 1.06
N ALA A 723 25.92 41.51 0.31
CA ALA A 723 25.86 42.11 -1.01
C ALA A 723 25.07 41.20 -1.97
N PRO A 724 24.11 41.77 -2.73
CA PRO A 724 23.41 41.04 -3.77
C PRO A 724 24.34 40.39 -4.78
N ILE A 725 24.00 39.19 -5.22
CA ILE A 725 24.61 38.52 -6.35
C ILE A 725 23.69 38.72 -7.56
N VAL A 726 24.24 39.30 -8.62
CA VAL A 726 23.52 39.49 -9.89
C VAL A 726 24.33 38.85 -11.00
N ASN A 727 23.70 37.90 -11.69
CA ASN A 727 24.33 37.12 -12.76
C ASN A 727 25.68 36.51 -12.33
N GLY A 728 25.72 35.95 -11.11
CA GLY A 728 26.91 35.32 -10.53
C GLY A 728 27.99 36.29 -10.03
N THR A 729 27.78 37.61 -10.13
CA THR A 729 28.72 38.64 -9.65
C THR A 729 28.20 39.30 -8.38
N MET A 730 29.05 39.52 -7.39
CA MET A 730 28.69 40.24 -6.17
C MET A 730 28.64 41.75 -6.43
N ASN A 731 27.56 42.41 -6.01
CA ASN A 731 27.25 43.81 -6.31
C ASN A 731 26.91 44.60 -5.03
N PRO A 732 27.91 44.95 -4.20
CA PRO A 732 27.69 45.67 -2.95
C PRO A 732 27.11 47.09 -3.14
N ASP A 733 27.29 47.71 -4.32
CA ASP A 733 26.63 48.98 -4.66
C ASP A 733 25.10 48.89 -4.71
N LEU A 734 24.55 47.67 -4.85
CA LEU A 734 23.11 47.44 -4.90
C LEU A 734 22.47 47.20 -3.53
N MET A 735 23.22 47.40 -2.43
CA MET A 735 22.68 47.28 -1.07
C MET A 735 21.46 48.19 -0.83
N ASN A 736 21.43 49.38 -1.44
CA ASN A 736 20.30 50.30 -1.33
C ASN A 736 19.03 49.83 -2.07
N ARG A 737 19.10 48.71 -2.80
CA ARG A 737 17.96 48.05 -3.47
C ARG A 737 17.48 46.81 -2.73
N LEU A 738 17.96 46.52 -1.52
CA LEU A 738 17.44 45.40 -0.74
C LEU A 738 15.94 45.53 -0.44
N GLY A 739 15.42 46.76 -0.39
CA GLY A 739 14.00 47.07 -0.23
C GLY A 739 13.65 47.63 1.13
N PHE A 740 14.35 47.20 2.18
CA PHE A 740 14.10 47.60 3.58
C PHE A 740 15.29 48.33 4.24
N ILE A 741 16.44 48.45 3.54
CA ILE A 741 17.60 49.22 4.01
C ILE A 741 18.18 50.06 2.87
N LYS A 742 18.60 51.28 3.21
CA LYS A 742 19.46 52.16 2.42
C LYS A 742 20.59 52.67 3.30
N ILE A 743 21.83 52.38 2.92
CA ILE A 743 23.04 52.71 3.69
C ILE A 743 23.06 54.20 4.02
N ASN A 744 23.20 54.53 5.31
CA ASN A 744 23.21 55.90 5.85
C ASN A 744 21.94 56.74 5.62
N GLU A 745 20.86 56.15 5.12
CA GLU A 745 19.61 56.87 4.83
C GLU A 745 18.44 56.32 5.67
N SER A 746 18.15 55.02 5.57
CA SER A 746 16.94 54.45 6.18
C SER A 746 17.07 52.97 6.50
N VAL A 747 16.46 52.56 7.60
CA VAL A 747 16.17 51.17 7.97
C VAL A 747 14.67 51.08 8.18
N GLN A 748 14.01 50.07 7.61
CA GLN A 748 12.57 49.82 7.79
C GLN A 748 12.37 48.57 8.65
N HIS A 749 11.19 48.37 9.23
CA HIS A 749 10.85 47.18 10.03
C HIS A 749 11.55 47.09 11.39
N TYR A 750 11.20 46.08 12.19
CA TYR A 750 11.81 45.90 13.50
C TYR A 750 13.17 45.22 13.35
N HIS A 751 14.22 45.85 13.90
CA HIS A 751 15.57 45.28 13.94
C HIS A 751 16.09 45.17 15.37
N LEU A 752 16.72 44.03 15.67
CA LEU A 752 17.53 43.81 16.86
C LEU A 752 18.84 43.14 16.45
N ASN A 753 19.94 43.89 16.57
CA ASN A 753 21.30 43.43 16.25
C ASN A 753 21.46 42.89 14.82
N THR A 754 21.15 43.71 13.82
CA THR A 754 21.40 43.40 12.40
C THR A 754 22.82 43.78 12.00
N ALA A 755 23.55 42.85 11.40
CA ALA A 755 24.91 43.06 10.92
C ALA A 755 24.95 43.23 9.39
N LEU A 756 25.96 43.98 8.90
CA LEU A 756 26.36 43.96 7.51
C LEU A 756 27.51 42.94 7.35
N GLY A 757 27.47 42.14 6.30
CA GLY A 757 28.52 41.21 5.96
C GLY A 757 29.85 41.90 5.64
N ASN A 758 30.96 41.19 5.81
CA ASN A 758 32.30 41.73 5.53
C ASN A 758 32.45 42.18 4.07
N ASP A 759 31.78 41.51 3.15
CA ASP A 759 31.70 41.89 1.74
C ASP A 759 31.13 43.30 1.53
N VAL A 760 30.16 43.71 2.34
CA VAL A 760 29.60 45.06 2.31
C VAL A 760 30.52 46.04 3.06
N ILE A 761 30.98 45.67 4.25
CA ILE A 761 31.83 46.53 5.08
C ILE A 761 33.15 46.87 4.37
N ASP A 762 33.80 45.88 3.76
CA ASP A 762 35.06 46.09 3.06
C ASP A 762 34.86 46.92 1.78
N HIS A 763 33.74 46.74 1.07
CA HIS A 763 33.37 47.62 -0.04
C HIS A 763 33.22 49.08 0.39
N LEU A 764 32.49 49.33 1.49
CA LEU A 764 32.29 50.68 2.01
C LEU A 764 33.62 51.34 2.44
N LYS A 765 34.51 50.59 3.09
CA LYS A 765 35.85 51.09 3.43
C LYS A 765 36.65 51.44 2.17
N ASN A 766 36.64 50.57 1.17
CA ASN A 766 37.39 50.77 -0.07
C ASN A 766 36.84 51.93 -0.91
N SER A 767 35.53 52.19 -0.83
CA SER A 767 34.89 53.33 -1.50
C SER A 767 34.96 54.64 -0.70
N GLY A 768 35.56 54.62 0.50
CA GLY A 768 35.66 55.79 1.38
C GLY A 768 34.36 56.17 2.08
N THR A 769 33.34 55.31 2.03
CA THR A 769 32.04 55.54 2.67
C THR A 769 32.10 55.14 4.15
N THR A 770 31.93 56.12 5.05
CA THR A 770 31.84 55.86 6.49
C THR A 770 30.38 55.72 6.91
N LEU A 771 30.05 54.70 7.71
CA LEU A 771 28.70 54.53 8.26
C LEU A 771 28.41 55.58 9.33
N THR A 772 27.24 56.22 9.29
CA THR A 772 26.86 57.22 10.28
C THR A 772 26.53 56.58 11.62
N PRO A 773 26.80 57.24 12.76
CA PRO A 773 26.43 56.74 14.08
C PRO A 773 24.92 56.43 14.19
N GLU A 774 24.07 57.24 13.55
CA GLU A 774 22.61 57.09 13.52
C GLU A 774 22.22 55.79 12.80
N PHE A 775 22.78 55.53 11.63
CA PHE A 775 22.51 54.30 10.88
C PHE A 775 22.98 53.05 11.64
N ILE A 776 24.16 53.12 12.28
CA ILE A 776 24.65 52.04 13.14
C ILE A 776 23.71 51.81 14.33
N ALA A 777 23.14 52.87 14.91
CA ALA A 777 22.17 52.75 16.00
C ALA A 777 20.89 52.04 15.55
N GLN A 778 20.35 52.39 14.38
CA GLN A 778 19.19 51.70 13.78
C GLN A 778 19.46 50.21 13.55
N LEU A 779 20.65 49.84 13.05
CA LEU A 779 21.03 48.43 12.89
C LEU A 779 21.09 47.67 14.22
N LYS A 780 21.47 48.34 15.32
CA LYS A 780 21.48 47.73 16.66
C LYS A 780 20.07 47.53 17.21
N LEU A 781 19.22 48.53 17.08
CA LEU A 781 17.83 48.52 17.54
C LEU A 781 17.03 49.53 16.73
N HIS A 782 15.99 49.07 16.04
CA HIS A 782 15.05 49.92 15.30
C HIS A 782 13.63 49.41 15.50
N HIS A 783 12.70 50.32 15.77
CA HIS A 783 11.28 50.04 15.81
C HIS A 783 10.64 50.51 14.49
N ASP A 784 9.70 49.74 13.94
CA ASP A 784 9.04 50.07 12.66
C ASP A 784 8.28 51.42 12.65
N LEU A 785 8.07 52.04 13.82
CA LEU A 785 7.42 53.35 13.97
C LEU A 785 8.41 54.52 13.88
N GLU A 786 9.71 54.22 13.81
CA GLU A 786 10.79 55.20 13.62
C GLU A 786 11.10 55.41 12.12
N SER A 787 10.48 54.60 11.25
CA SER A 787 10.64 54.58 9.79
C SER A 787 10.11 55.83 9.08
#